data_AF-A0A6P3ZYH0-F1
#
_entry.id   AF-A0A6P3ZYH0-F1
#
_cell.length_a   1.000
_cell.length_b   1.000
_cell.length_c   1.000
_cell.angle_alpha   90.00
_cell.angle_beta   90.00
_cell.angle_gamma   90.00
#
_symmetry.space_group_name_H-M   'P 1'
#
loop_
_entity.id
_entity.type
_entity.pdbx_description
1 polymer ?
#
loop_
_entity_poly.entity_id
_entity_poly.type
_entity_poly.pdbx_seq_one_letter_code
_entity_poly.pdbx_strand_id
1 'polypeptide(L)'
;MEKRKWLWKRKSSEKSPGETESSGSISSHSERYSDDQQEALKGSPDHNSQSPEVSSKAEAGTEHDESSLRKETINDSMKSLTERLSAALVNVSAKEDLVKQHAKVAEEAVAGWEKAENEVGILKQQLEASVQQKSALEDRVMHLDGALKECVRQLRQAREEQEQKVHEAVLKKTSDLESTKSKLESQLLQLQNQVEVNKTEFSPRVDPDLLLKLEYLEKENSALKLEIQYQAEELEVRTIERDLSTQAAETASKQHLESIKKVAKLEAECRRLKAITCKPSLGNDHKSTAASSTYAESYLDSYSDSGDRPNADINSHRISSSESNKCEKSFSDSWASALIAELDQFKNERAVNRNHSSPSFDINLMDDFLEMERLAASQQIESGSSCLESKVVANQRNNDESSMRKELAAMFHRTAELEEKLAKLETEKAELAAMVHRTTELEEKLEKSKAELATVIQWTAEVEEKLEKSEREKDELVAVIHRTTELEEKLEKLKTEKAEFAAMVNRTAELEEKLETLETEKAELAAMVNRKAELDEKLEKLEMEKADLAAMVNRTAELEEKLEKSETEKARLAAMVHRKAELEEKLEKLETEKTELVAMVHKTAELEEKLEKLESEKADVAAMIHRTAELEEKLEKSEREKAELAAIIHQTAELKEKLVMLETEKAELTAMIYQTAELDEKLGKLETEKAELETALTKSQESIEASQVQLTGAEKKLEELQSKLNLAKESKQILESQLVSMEAEARITSAKMALLEEEIQREKALSAEMAVKCRHLEDELSREKEEVKLRRAANSNGEMKIKQEDLDVAAGKLAECQKTIASLGNQLKSLATLEDFLIDTASLPEFPAGTPLLTSSGEEWKFHSNGTFSPKRDSNSSKPPEGSSIPTLNKNDGNSTTSSSTSSAVISTHVFTEKNRNGFAKFFSRTKSGIRLEI
;
A
#
# COMPACT_ATOMS: atom_id res chain seq x y z
N MET A 1 14.81 -37.17 49.11
CA MET A 1 14.59 -38.56 49.60
C MET A 1 13.36 -39.15 48.91
N GLU A 2 12.95 -40.37 49.25
CA GLU A 2 11.68 -41.02 48.84
C GLU A 2 11.60 -41.57 47.38
N LYS A 3 12.32 -42.68 47.16
CA LYS A 3 11.84 -43.92 46.51
C LYS A 3 11.24 -43.82 45.09
N ARG A 4 12.09 -44.12 44.08
CA ARG A 4 11.69 -44.56 42.73
C ARG A 4 10.61 -45.68 42.82
N LYS A 5 9.46 -45.49 42.17
CA LYS A 5 8.45 -46.55 41.92
C LYS A 5 8.38 -46.83 40.42
N TRP A 6 8.61 -48.07 40.02
CA TRP A 6 8.49 -48.50 38.63
C TRP A 6 7.03 -48.85 38.32
N LEU A 7 6.49 -48.33 37.21
CA LEU A 7 5.16 -48.69 36.70
C LEU A 7 5.27 -48.98 35.20
N TRP A 8 5.13 -50.25 34.83
CA TRP A 8 4.98 -50.64 33.43
C TRP A 8 3.49 -50.69 33.05
N LYS A 9 3.19 -50.10 31.89
CA LYS A 9 2.10 -50.48 30.97
C LYS A 9 0.64 -50.18 31.39
N ARG A 10 0.16 -49.00 30.99
CA ARG A 10 -1.15 -48.85 30.31
C ARG A 10 -1.00 -47.96 29.07
N LYS A 11 -1.80 -48.25 28.04
CA LYS A 11 -1.92 -47.49 26.77
C LYS A 11 -3.18 -46.60 26.80
N SER A 12 -3.31 -45.80 25.74
CA SER A 12 -4.48 -45.03 25.26
C SER A 12 -4.52 -43.55 25.72
N SER A 13 -4.93 -42.61 24.87
CA SER A 13 -5.13 -42.58 23.41
C SER A 13 -5.53 -41.16 22.97
N GLU A 14 -4.98 -40.60 21.87
CA GLU A 14 -5.75 -39.99 20.75
C GLU A 14 -4.90 -39.17 19.74
N LYS A 15 -5.42 -39.09 18.50
CA LYS A 15 -5.14 -38.16 17.36
C LYS A 15 -3.69 -37.85 16.90
N SER A 16 -3.36 -38.41 15.73
CA SER A 16 -2.68 -37.71 14.59
C SER A 16 -3.67 -36.74 13.89
N PRO A 17 -3.32 -35.94 12.84
CA PRO A 17 -2.16 -35.96 11.91
C PRO A 17 -1.20 -34.76 12.11
N GLY A 18 0.00 -34.62 11.53
CA GLY A 18 0.54 -34.83 10.16
C GLY A 18 1.48 -33.62 9.90
N GLU A 19 2.41 -33.56 8.93
CA GLU A 19 2.87 -34.47 7.87
C GLU A 19 4.38 -34.19 7.58
N THR A 20 5.10 -35.12 6.94
CA THR A 20 6.44 -34.94 6.27
C THR A 20 7.61 -34.43 7.16
N GLU A 21 8.91 -34.63 6.85
CA GLU A 21 9.69 -35.16 5.72
C GLU A 21 10.60 -36.30 6.24
N SER A 22 10.94 -37.40 5.55
CA SER A 22 11.52 -37.68 4.21
C SER A 22 13.06 -37.75 4.18
N SER A 23 13.58 -38.77 3.47
CA SER A 23 15.01 -39.05 3.13
C SER A 23 15.99 -39.42 4.27
N GLY A 24 16.61 -40.61 4.17
CA GLY A 24 17.68 -41.05 5.10
C GLY A 24 18.07 -42.54 5.09
N SER A 25 18.01 -43.23 3.95
CA SER A 25 18.14 -44.70 3.87
C SER A 25 19.55 -45.20 3.51
N ILE A 26 20.11 -46.15 4.28
CA ILE A 26 21.18 -47.07 3.85
C ILE A 26 21.03 -48.46 4.51
N SER A 27 21.32 -49.52 3.75
CA SER A 27 21.52 -50.94 4.17
C SER A 27 20.36 -51.67 4.89
N SER A 28 20.00 -52.92 4.58
CA SER A 28 20.45 -53.84 3.51
C SER A 28 19.33 -54.83 3.16
N HIS A 29 19.44 -55.50 2.01
CA HIS A 29 18.44 -56.40 1.44
C HIS A 29 18.82 -57.88 1.66
N SER A 30 17.80 -58.75 1.86
CA SER A 30 17.89 -60.23 1.90
C SER A 30 18.63 -60.84 3.12
N GLU A 31 18.36 -62.09 3.51
CA GLU A 31 17.53 -63.14 2.89
C GLU A 31 16.24 -63.48 3.67
N ARG A 32 15.43 -64.41 3.14
CA ARG A 32 14.14 -64.88 3.70
C ARG A 32 14.12 -66.42 3.83
N TYR A 33 13.06 -66.90 4.52
CA TYR A 33 12.55 -68.29 4.59
C TYR A 33 13.21 -69.17 5.66
N SER A 34 12.46 -69.90 6.50
CA SER A 34 10.99 -70.03 6.63
C SER A 34 10.54 -70.10 8.09
N ASP A 35 9.27 -69.77 8.31
CA ASP A 35 8.50 -70.08 9.53
C ASP A 35 7.62 -71.30 9.25
N ASP A 36 7.57 -72.26 10.17
CA ASP A 36 6.33 -72.93 10.63
C ASP A 36 6.64 -74.02 11.68
N GLN A 37 5.96 -73.94 12.82
CA GLN A 37 5.21 -75.00 13.56
C GLN A 37 5.83 -76.44 13.72
N GLN A 38 5.65 -77.16 14.84
CA GLN A 38 4.56 -77.12 15.83
C GLN A 38 4.92 -77.78 17.18
N GLU A 39 4.19 -77.36 18.23
CA GLU A 39 3.85 -78.02 19.51
C GLU A 39 4.75 -79.05 20.26
N ALA A 40 4.98 -78.70 21.53
CA ALA A 40 4.79 -79.51 22.75
C ALA A 40 5.59 -80.81 23.00
N LEU A 41 6.22 -80.87 24.18
CA LEU A 41 5.77 -81.78 25.27
C LEU A 41 6.28 -81.35 26.66
N LYS A 42 5.71 -81.94 27.72
CA LYS A 42 6.03 -81.68 29.15
C LYS A 42 7.23 -82.51 29.61
N GLY A 43 8.00 -82.03 30.61
CA GLY A 43 9.12 -82.82 31.15
C GLY A 43 9.87 -82.28 32.37
N SER A 44 9.19 -81.96 33.47
CA SER A 44 9.82 -82.05 34.81
C SER A 44 9.72 -83.51 35.29
N PRO A 45 10.67 -84.03 36.09
CA PRO A 45 10.62 -83.75 37.53
C PRO A 45 11.98 -83.63 38.25
N ASP A 46 11.96 -83.07 39.45
CA ASP A 46 12.99 -83.27 40.48
C ASP A 46 12.99 -84.72 41.00
N HIS A 47 14.16 -85.24 41.38
CA HIS A 47 14.45 -85.93 42.64
C HIS A 47 15.98 -86.06 42.76
N ASN A 48 16.64 -85.47 43.76
CA ASN A 48 16.59 -85.71 45.21
C ASN A 48 17.40 -86.94 45.66
N SER A 49 18.43 -86.67 46.47
CA SER A 49 19.19 -87.55 47.37
C SER A 49 19.19 -89.07 47.13
N GLN A 50 20.34 -89.63 46.75
CA GLN A 50 20.80 -90.88 47.39
C GLN A 50 22.32 -91.07 47.31
N SER A 51 22.89 -91.44 48.45
CA SER A 51 24.26 -91.97 48.64
C SER A 51 24.17 -93.06 49.71
N PRO A 52 25.19 -93.92 49.83
CA PRO A 52 25.28 -95.18 49.13
C PRO A 52 24.74 -96.35 49.98
N GLU A 53 23.94 -97.23 49.40
CA GLU A 53 23.41 -98.41 50.12
C GLU A 53 24.30 -99.64 49.91
N VAL A 54 24.52 -100.40 50.99
CA VAL A 54 25.57 -101.41 51.09
C VAL A 54 25.02 -102.79 50.78
N SER A 55 25.56 -103.46 49.76
CA SER A 55 25.26 -104.87 49.47
C SER A 55 26.53 -105.71 49.46
N SER A 56 26.82 -106.33 50.59
CA SER A 56 27.89 -107.31 50.74
C SER A 56 27.38 -108.71 50.38
N LYS A 57 28.09 -109.42 49.50
CA LYS A 57 27.90 -110.86 49.28
C LYS A 57 29.25 -111.56 49.27
N ALA A 58 29.36 -112.63 50.05
CA ALA A 58 30.57 -113.42 50.24
C ALA A 58 30.38 -114.86 49.72
N GLU A 59 31.41 -115.70 49.94
CA GLU A 59 31.53 -117.12 49.57
C GLU A 59 31.81 -117.40 48.07
N ALA A 60 32.77 -118.25 47.69
CA ALA A 60 33.90 -118.84 48.44
C ALA A 60 34.99 -119.38 47.47
N GLY A 61 36.24 -119.46 47.94
CA GLY A 61 37.40 -119.96 47.18
C GLY A 61 38.06 -118.90 46.28
N THR A 62 39.39 -118.81 46.14
CA THR A 62 40.48 -119.71 46.59
C THR A 62 41.64 -118.89 47.17
N GLU A 63 42.52 -119.52 47.95
CA GLU A 63 43.57 -118.84 48.72
C GLU A 63 44.75 -118.30 47.88
N HIS A 64 45.43 -117.28 48.44
CA HIS A 64 46.75 -116.69 48.14
C HIS A 64 46.85 -115.24 47.59
N ASP A 65 47.81 -114.53 48.18
CA ASP A 65 48.46 -113.26 47.78
C ASP A 65 47.64 -111.95 47.67
N GLU A 66 46.95 -111.58 48.75
CA GLU A 66 46.14 -110.35 48.80
C GLU A 66 46.94 -109.03 48.94
N SER A 67 48.27 -109.07 49.07
CA SER A 67 49.06 -107.88 49.45
C SER A 67 49.43 -106.95 48.29
N SER A 68 49.37 -107.41 47.03
CA SER A 68 49.81 -106.61 45.87
C SER A 68 48.65 -105.84 45.22
N LEU A 69 47.58 -106.54 44.79
CA LEU A 69 46.45 -105.92 44.08
C LEU A 69 45.75 -104.82 44.88
N ARG A 70 45.69 -104.91 46.22
CA ARG A 70 45.13 -103.84 47.07
C ARG A 70 45.93 -102.53 46.98
N LYS A 71 47.25 -102.58 46.82
CA LYS A 71 48.08 -101.37 46.69
C LYS A 71 47.88 -100.70 45.34
N GLU A 72 47.79 -101.50 44.28
CA GLU A 72 47.61 -101.01 42.91
C GLU A 72 46.22 -100.41 42.70
N THR A 73 45.16 -101.08 43.15
CA THR A 73 43.78 -100.56 43.10
C THR A 73 43.58 -99.29 43.96
N ILE A 74 44.22 -99.19 45.13
CA ILE A 74 44.22 -97.95 45.94
C ILE A 74 45.00 -96.82 45.25
N ASN A 75 46.14 -97.14 44.62
CA ASN A 75 46.95 -96.18 43.86
C ASN A 75 46.15 -95.60 42.68
N ASP A 76 45.48 -96.44 41.90
CA ASP A 76 44.66 -95.99 40.77
C ASP A 76 43.38 -95.26 41.20
N SER A 77 42.79 -95.64 42.34
CA SER A 77 41.73 -94.85 42.99
C SER A 77 42.23 -93.45 43.40
N MET A 78 43.43 -93.34 43.97
CA MET A 78 44.05 -92.04 44.30
C MET A 78 44.43 -91.23 43.07
N LYS A 79 44.91 -91.84 41.98
CA LYS A 79 45.13 -91.15 40.69
C LYS A 79 43.82 -90.58 40.15
N SER A 80 42.77 -91.40 40.06
CA SER A 80 41.45 -90.97 39.56
C SER A 80 40.82 -89.88 40.44
N LEU A 81 40.99 -89.96 41.76
CA LEU A 81 40.57 -88.89 42.67
C LEU A 81 41.38 -87.60 42.47
N THR A 82 42.70 -87.70 42.28
CA THR A 82 43.59 -86.56 42.03
C THR A 82 43.28 -85.88 40.69
N GLU A 83 43.04 -86.67 39.64
CA GLU A 83 42.60 -86.21 38.32
C GLU A 83 41.23 -85.52 38.41
N ARG A 84 40.25 -86.13 39.08
CA ARG A 84 38.94 -85.51 39.31
C ARG A 84 39.01 -84.22 40.13
N LEU A 85 39.88 -84.15 41.14
CA LEU A 85 40.12 -82.93 41.91
C LEU A 85 40.83 -81.86 41.06
N SER A 86 41.74 -82.24 40.17
CA SER A 86 42.42 -81.33 39.24
C SER A 86 41.45 -80.78 38.19
N ALA A 87 40.62 -81.63 37.60
CA ALA A 87 39.56 -81.23 36.69
C ALA A 87 38.49 -80.36 37.38
N ALA A 88 38.15 -80.65 38.65
CA ALA A 88 37.28 -79.80 39.45
C ALA A 88 37.92 -78.43 39.73
N LEU A 89 39.22 -78.37 40.04
CA LEU A 89 39.93 -77.13 40.27
C LEU A 89 39.98 -76.25 39.00
N VAL A 90 40.27 -76.84 37.83
CA VAL A 90 40.25 -76.13 36.54
C VAL A 90 38.83 -75.66 36.16
N ASN A 91 37.80 -76.44 36.47
CA ASN A 91 36.39 -76.04 36.30
C ASN A 91 36.00 -74.89 37.25
N VAL A 92 36.52 -74.89 38.48
CA VAL A 92 36.34 -73.80 39.45
C VAL A 92 37.05 -72.53 38.97
N SER A 93 38.32 -72.59 38.55
CA SER A 93 39.03 -71.41 38.05
C SER A 93 38.40 -70.84 36.77
N ALA A 94 38.01 -71.70 35.81
CA ALA A 94 37.30 -71.26 34.61
C ALA A 94 35.96 -70.58 34.91
N LYS A 95 35.24 -71.03 35.95
CA LYS A 95 34.02 -70.37 36.44
C LYS A 95 34.31 -69.08 37.20
N GLU A 96 35.39 -69.03 37.96
CA GLU A 96 35.83 -67.81 38.66
C GLU A 96 36.19 -66.72 37.63
N ASP A 97 36.89 -67.07 36.57
CA ASP A 97 37.25 -66.15 35.49
C ASP A 97 36.04 -65.72 34.65
N LEU A 98 35.07 -66.61 34.41
CA LEU A 98 33.79 -66.24 33.82
C LEU A 98 32.98 -65.28 34.72
N VAL A 99 33.02 -65.47 36.04
CA VAL A 99 32.41 -64.54 37.01
C VAL A 99 33.13 -63.19 37.01
N LYS A 100 34.47 -63.14 36.90
CA LYS A 100 35.22 -61.88 36.72
C LYS A 100 34.84 -61.17 35.42
N GLN A 101 34.67 -61.90 34.32
CA GLN A 101 34.21 -61.34 33.05
C GLN A 101 32.80 -60.77 33.16
N HIS A 102 31.85 -61.51 33.77
CA HIS A 102 30.50 -61.00 33.99
C HIS A 102 30.46 -59.79 34.94
N ALA A 103 31.29 -59.75 35.98
CA ALA A 103 31.42 -58.60 36.85
C ALA A 103 31.94 -57.37 36.08
N LYS A 104 33.01 -57.51 35.29
CA LYS A 104 33.55 -56.43 34.46
C LYS A 104 32.55 -55.91 33.44
N VAL A 105 31.79 -56.79 32.77
CA VAL A 105 30.74 -56.39 31.83
C VAL A 105 29.58 -55.67 32.54
N ALA A 106 29.25 -56.06 33.79
CA ALA A 106 28.26 -55.35 34.59
C ALA A 106 28.77 -53.97 35.05
N GLU A 107 30.04 -53.85 35.44
CA GLU A 107 30.69 -52.58 35.79
C GLU A 107 30.75 -51.62 34.59
N GLU A 108 31.18 -52.10 33.42
CA GLU A 108 31.21 -51.32 32.17
C GLU A 108 29.81 -50.87 31.74
N ALA A 109 28.80 -51.74 31.89
CA ALA A 109 27.41 -51.36 31.65
C ALA A 109 26.94 -50.27 32.63
N VAL A 110 27.18 -50.43 33.94
CA VAL A 110 26.80 -49.44 34.96
C VAL A 110 27.49 -48.09 34.71
N ALA A 111 28.78 -48.08 34.41
CA ALA A 111 29.51 -46.85 34.05
C ALA A 111 28.92 -46.17 32.79
N GLY A 112 28.48 -46.95 31.80
CA GLY A 112 27.75 -46.45 30.63
C GLY A 112 26.39 -45.84 31.00
N TRP A 113 25.61 -46.49 31.87
CA TRP A 113 24.34 -45.96 32.38
C TRP A 113 24.53 -44.68 33.21
N GLU A 114 25.54 -44.63 34.08
CA GLU A 114 25.85 -43.44 34.88
C GLU A 114 26.32 -42.28 34.01
N LYS A 115 27.14 -42.53 32.98
CA LYS A 115 27.52 -41.51 31.98
C LYS A 115 26.28 -40.95 31.26
N ALA A 116 25.36 -41.82 30.84
CA ALA A 116 24.11 -41.40 30.20
C ALA A 116 23.16 -40.65 31.16
N GLU A 117 23.04 -41.06 32.44
CA GLU A 117 22.22 -40.35 33.44
C GLU A 117 22.80 -38.93 33.73
N ASN A 118 24.12 -38.78 33.72
CA ASN A 118 24.79 -37.47 33.81
C ASN A 118 24.59 -36.60 32.55
N GLU A 119 24.75 -37.15 31.35
CA GLU A 119 24.53 -36.42 30.08
C GLU A 119 23.07 -35.95 29.95
N VAL A 120 22.10 -36.80 30.28
CA VAL A 120 20.68 -36.43 30.36
C VAL A 120 20.44 -35.37 31.45
N GLY A 121 21.16 -35.43 32.57
CA GLY A 121 21.12 -34.40 33.62
C GLY A 121 21.55 -33.02 33.11
N ILE A 122 22.68 -32.95 32.40
CA ILE A 122 23.20 -31.72 31.79
C ILE A 122 22.23 -31.17 30.73
N LEU A 123 21.77 -32.03 29.80
CA LEU A 123 20.81 -31.64 28.76
C LEU A 123 19.48 -31.15 29.37
N LYS A 124 19.01 -31.77 30.47
CA LYS A 124 17.83 -31.29 31.19
C LYS A 124 18.07 -29.92 31.81
N GLN A 125 19.22 -29.68 32.45
CA GLN A 125 19.54 -28.36 33.02
C GLN A 125 19.64 -27.28 31.94
N GLN A 126 20.22 -27.60 30.78
CA GLN A 126 20.29 -26.69 29.63
C GLN A 126 18.90 -26.39 29.06
N LEU A 127 18.02 -27.39 28.94
CA LEU A 127 16.63 -27.21 28.54
C LEU A 127 15.85 -26.35 29.55
N GLU A 128 16.02 -26.59 30.85
CA GLU A 128 15.33 -25.83 31.90
C GLU A 128 15.78 -24.36 31.95
N ALA A 129 17.08 -24.09 31.73
CA ALA A 129 17.60 -22.74 31.55
C ALA A 129 17.07 -22.06 30.27
N SER A 130 16.99 -22.79 29.15
CA SER A 130 16.43 -22.29 27.89
C SER A 130 14.93 -21.98 28.01
N VAL A 131 14.17 -22.79 28.74
CA VAL A 131 12.75 -22.54 29.04
C VAL A 131 12.58 -21.29 29.91
N GLN A 132 13.42 -21.09 30.94
CA GLN A 132 13.39 -19.86 31.77
C GLN A 132 13.77 -18.61 30.96
N GLN A 133 14.75 -18.71 30.07
CA GLN A 133 15.10 -17.63 29.13
C GLN A 133 13.93 -17.33 28.19
N LYS A 134 13.26 -18.37 27.66
CA LYS A 134 12.08 -18.23 26.80
C LYS A 134 10.93 -17.53 27.51
N SER A 135 10.56 -17.92 28.74
CA SER A 135 9.48 -17.26 29.47
C SER A 135 9.82 -15.79 29.76
N ALA A 136 11.07 -15.46 30.12
CA ALA A 136 11.49 -14.07 30.32
C ALA A 136 11.46 -13.23 29.02
N LEU A 137 11.64 -13.86 27.86
CA LEU A 137 11.46 -13.21 26.55
C LEU A 137 9.97 -13.04 26.20
N GLU A 138 9.12 -14.02 26.52
CA GLU A 138 7.66 -13.95 26.35
C GLU A 138 7.06 -12.83 27.22
N ASP A 139 7.44 -12.74 28.50
CA ASP A 139 7.07 -11.63 29.39
C ASP A 139 7.50 -10.26 28.82
N ARG A 140 8.74 -10.17 28.29
CA ARG A 140 9.24 -8.95 27.65
C ARG A 140 8.44 -8.58 26.40
N VAL A 141 8.04 -9.55 25.59
CA VAL A 141 7.17 -9.33 24.42
C VAL A 141 5.79 -8.84 24.86
N MET A 142 5.20 -9.40 25.91
CA MET A 142 3.92 -8.92 26.47
C MET A 142 4.01 -7.47 26.98
N HIS A 143 5.12 -7.08 27.62
CA HIS A 143 5.36 -5.70 28.03
C HIS A 143 5.52 -4.74 26.85
N LEU A 144 6.22 -5.15 25.78
CA LEU A 144 6.40 -4.35 24.57
C LEU A 144 5.10 -4.20 23.77
N ASP A 145 4.30 -5.27 23.66
CA ASP A 145 2.95 -5.24 23.06
C ASP A 145 2.02 -4.30 23.83
N GLY A 146 2.04 -4.33 25.17
CA GLY A 146 1.29 -3.39 26.00
C GLY A 146 1.71 -1.93 25.78
N ALA A 147 3.02 -1.66 25.73
CA ALA A 147 3.55 -0.32 25.46
C ALA A 147 3.23 0.17 24.03
N LEU A 148 3.30 -0.72 23.03
CA LEU A 148 2.93 -0.43 21.64
C LEU A 148 1.44 -0.11 21.51
N LYS A 149 0.57 -0.87 22.18
CA LYS A 149 -0.88 -0.63 22.20
C LYS A 149 -1.22 0.73 22.83
N GLU A 150 -0.55 1.11 23.92
CA GLU A 150 -0.73 2.43 24.52
C GLU A 150 -0.20 3.57 23.63
N CYS A 151 0.97 3.40 23.02
CA CYS A 151 1.51 4.35 22.03
C CYS A 151 0.56 4.55 20.83
N VAL A 152 0.03 3.46 20.27
CA VAL A 152 -0.97 3.51 19.19
C VAL A 152 -2.28 4.14 19.66
N ARG A 153 -2.71 3.93 20.91
CA ARG A 153 -3.89 4.59 21.50
C ARG A 153 -3.67 6.10 21.62
N GLN A 154 -2.50 6.54 22.10
CA GLN A 154 -2.14 7.96 22.21
C GLN A 154 -2.05 8.63 20.83
N LEU A 155 -1.45 7.97 19.83
CA LEU A 155 -1.39 8.48 18.45
C LEU A 155 -2.78 8.62 17.82
N ARG A 156 -3.70 7.66 18.06
CA ARG A 156 -5.10 7.75 17.60
C ARG A 156 -5.82 8.92 18.27
N GLN A 157 -5.69 9.07 19.59
CA GLN A 157 -6.28 10.17 20.35
C GLN A 157 -5.76 11.54 19.87
N ALA A 158 -4.44 11.70 19.74
CA ALA A 158 -3.85 12.96 19.27
C ALA A 158 -4.27 13.31 17.82
N ARG A 159 -4.44 12.30 16.95
CA ARG A 159 -4.99 12.49 15.60
C ARG A 159 -6.46 12.95 15.66
N GLU A 160 -7.28 12.34 16.50
CA GLU A 160 -8.70 12.69 16.67
C GLU A 160 -8.88 14.10 17.27
N GLU A 161 -8.08 14.47 18.28
CA GLU A 161 -8.06 15.81 18.86
C GLU A 161 -7.64 16.88 17.83
N GLN A 162 -6.64 16.59 16.99
CA GLN A 162 -6.22 17.50 15.91
C GLN A 162 -7.23 17.56 14.76
N GLU A 163 -7.87 16.45 14.38
CA GLU A 163 -8.92 16.41 13.36
C GLU A 163 -10.15 17.23 13.82
N GLN A 164 -10.57 17.07 15.08
CA GLN A 164 -11.63 17.88 15.69
C GLN A 164 -11.27 19.38 15.71
N LYS A 165 -10.02 19.72 16.06
CA LYS A 165 -9.52 21.11 16.07
C LYS A 165 -9.46 21.73 14.66
N VAL A 166 -9.10 20.95 13.65
CA VAL A 166 -9.16 21.36 12.23
C VAL A 166 -10.61 21.57 11.80
N HIS A 167 -11.53 20.66 12.14
CA HIS A 167 -12.95 20.83 11.84
C HIS A 167 -13.55 22.08 12.50
N GLU A 168 -13.23 22.36 13.76
CA GLU A 168 -13.68 23.58 14.45
C GLU A 168 -13.12 24.84 13.78
N ALA A 169 -11.82 24.85 13.44
CA ALA A 169 -11.19 25.98 12.74
C ALA A 169 -11.78 26.21 11.33
N VAL A 170 -12.08 25.13 10.60
CA VAL A 170 -12.76 25.19 9.29
C VAL A 170 -14.18 25.71 9.45
N LEU A 171 -14.99 25.18 10.37
CA LEU A 171 -16.37 25.64 10.61
C LEU A 171 -16.41 27.13 10.98
N LYS A 172 -15.49 27.58 11.85
CA LYS A 172 -15.34 29.00 12.19
C LYS A 172 -15.01 29.83 10.94
N LYS A 173 -14.05 29.39 10.11
CA LYS A 173 -13.68 30.10 8.88
C LYS A 173 -14.79 30.09 7.82
N THR A 174 -15.57 29.03 7.71
CA THR A 174 -16.78 29.00 6.87
C THR A 174 -17.80 30.03 7.36
N SER A 175 -18.00 30.18 8.67
CA SER A 175 -18.89 31.21 9.24
C SER A 175 -18.36 32.64 9.02
N ASP A 176 -17.06 32.88 9.19
CA ASP A 176 -16.41 34.16 8.84
C ASP A 176 -16.61 34.51 7.34
N LEU A 177 -16.42 33.52 6.46
CA LEU A 177 -16.58 33.67 5.01
C LEU A 177 -18.04 33.88 4.60
N GLU A 178 -19.00 33.21 5.24
CA GLU A 178 -20.43 33.41 4.97
C GLU A 178 -20.90 34.78 5.47
N SER A 179 -20.43 35.25 6.62
CA SER A 179 -20.70 36.61 7.11
C SER A 179 -20.14 37.69 6.18
N THR A 180 -18.90 37.53 5.71
CA THR A 180 -18.30 38.48 4.76
C THR A 180 -18.97 38.40 3.38
N LYS A 181 -19.35 37.22 2.90
CA LYS A 181 -20.17 37.02 1.70
C LYS A 181 -21.50 37.77 1.81
N SER A 182 -22.30 37.56 2.86
CA SER A 182 -23.60 38.25 3.00
C SER A 182 -23.44 39.77 3.14
N LYS A 183 -22.33 40.25 3.69
CA LYS A 183 -21.99 41.69 3.69
C LYS A 183 -21.68 42.22 2.28
N LEU A 184 -20.94 41.46 1.47
CA LEU A 184 -20.67 41.79 0.06
C LEU A 184 -21.93 41.70 -0.81
N GLU A 185 -22.78 40.69 -0.61
CA GLU A 185 -24.09 40.56 -1.26
C GLU A 185 -24.99 41.76 -0.93
N SER A 186 -24.99 42.20 0.33
CA SER A 186 -25.72 43.42 0.76
C SER A 186 -25.18 44.68 0.08
N GLN A 187 -23.86 44.81 -0.06
CA GLN A 187 -23.22 45.94 -0.77
C GLN A 187 -23.50 45.91 -2.28
N LEU A 188 -23.46 44.74 -2.92
CA LEU A 188 -23.83 44.56 -4.32
C LEU A 188 -25.30 44.92 -4.56
N LEU A 189 -26.21 44.50 -3.67
CA LEU A 189 -27.63 44.83 -3.78
C LEU A 189 -27.90 46.32 -3.52
N GLN A 190 -27.13 46.97 -2.64
CA GLN A 190 -27.15 48.43 -2.46
C GLN A 190 -26.65 49.19 -3.70
N LEU A 191 -25.53 48.76 -4.28
CA LEU A 191 -24.97 49.34 -5.51
C LEU A 191 -25.88 49.10 -6.72
N GLN A 192 -26.48 47.91 -6.82
CA GLN A 192 -27.46 47.60 -7.87
C GLN A 192 -28.69 48.50 -7.73
N ASN A 193 -29.23 48.69 -6.52
CA ASN A 193 -30.32 49.64 -6.29
C ASN A 193 -29.94 51.09 -6.67
N GLN A 194 -28.70 51.54 -6.41
CA GLN A 194 -28.23 52.84 -6.91
C GLN A 194 -28.16 52.88 -8.45
N VAL A 195 -27.71 51.81 -9.11
CA VAL A 195 -27.67 51.72 -10.57
C VAL A 195 -29.09 51.68 -11.18
N GLU A 196 -30.03 50.96 -10.57
CA GLU A 196 -31.44 50.94 -10.96
C GLU A 196 -32.10 52.33 -10.78
N VAL A 197 -31.85 53.01 -9.66
CA VAL A 197 -32.33 54.40 -9.43
C VAL A 197 -31.74 55.36 -10.48
N ASN A 198 -30.43 55.29 -10.74
CA ASN A 198 -29.77 56.15 -11.73
C ASN A 198 -30.24 55.84 -13.18
N LYS A 199 -30.57 54.58 -13.50
CA LYS A 199 -31.27 54.21 -14.76
C LYS A 199 -32.69 54.76 -14.83
N THR A 200 -33.33 55.03 -13.69
CA THR A 200 -34.70 55.59 -13.65
C THR A 200 -34.71 57.08 -14.02
N GLU A 201 -33.61 57.82 -13.79
CA GLU A 201 -33.45 59.20 -14.26
C GLU A 201 -33.00 59.29 -15.74
N PHE A 202 -32.27 58.30 -16.26
CA PHE A 202 -31.86 58.24 -17.68
C PHE A 202 -32.23 56.92 -18.35
N SER A 203 -33.41 56.89 -18.98
CA SER A 203 -33.79 55.86 -19.93
C SER A 203 -33.50 56.27 -21.38
N PRO A 204 -32.47 55.68 -22.01
CA PRO A 204 -32.50 55.32 -23.40
C PRO A 204 -32.81 53.83 -23.52
N ARG A 205 -34.03 53.52 -23.99
CA ARG A 205 -34.47 52.20 -24.47
C ARG A 205 -33.34 51.43 -25.15
N VAL A 206 -32.87 50.35 -24.54
CA VAL A 206 -31.86 49.45 -25.15
C VAL A 206 -32.41 48.91 -26.48
N ASP A 207 -31.59 48.99 -27.52
CA ASP A 207 -31.97 48.56 -28.87
C ASP A 207 -32.16 47.03 -28.91
N PRO A 208 -33.33 46.51 -29.35
CA PRO A 208 -33.55 45.06 -29.46
C PRO A 208 -32.52 44.33 -30.33
N ASP A 209 -31.93 45.02 -31.33
CA ASP A 209 -30.92 44.42 -32.21
C ASP A 209 -29.60 44.13 -31.46
N LEU A 210 -29.25 44.97 -30.47
CA LEU A 210 -28.11 44.72 -29.58
C LEU A 210 -28.36 43.53 -28.66
N LEU A 211 -29.59 43.34 -28.16
CA LEU A 211 -29.93 42.19 -27.31
C LEU A 211 -29.85 40.86 -28.08
N LEU A 212 -30.41 40.82 -29.30
CA LEU A 212 -30.31 39.65 -30.17
C LEU A 212 -28.85 39.32 -30.54
N LYS A 213 -28.01 40.35 -30.71
CA LYS A 213 -26.58 40.16 -31.00
C LYS A 213 -25.79 39.70 -29.77
N LEU A 214 -26.17 40.11 -28.57
CA LEU A 214 -25.59 39.62 -27.32
C LEU A 214 -25.98 38.16 -27.08
N GLU A 215 -27.25 37.79 -27.27
CA GLU A 215 -27.74 36.41 -27.19
C GLU A 215 -27.08 35.49 -28.24
N TYR A 216 -26.85 36.00 -29.46
CA TYR A 216 -26.08 35.29 -30.49
C TYR A 216 -24.64 35.04 -30.04
N LEU A 217 -23.93 36.08 -29.55
CA LEU A 217 -22.55 35.97 -29.09
C LEU A 217 -22.41 35.09 -27.83
N GLU A 218 -23.42 35.06 -26.96
CA GLU A 218 -23.46 34.18 -25.78
C GLU A 218 -23.61 32.71 -26.19
N LYS A 219 -24.43 32.41 -27.20
CA LYS A 219 -24.55 31.07 -27.81
C LYS A 219 -23.28 30.66 -28.56
N GLU A 220 -22.67 31.57 -29.31
CA GLU A 220 -21.41 31.34 -30.01
C GLU A 220 -20.25 31.09 -29.01
N ASN A 221 -20.16 31.88 -27.93
CA ASN A 221 -19.19 31.66 -26.85
C ASN A 221 -19.43 30.32 -26.15
N SER A 222 -20.68 29.95 -25.88
CA SER A 222 -21.04 28.65 -25.30
C SER A 222 -20.66 27.48 -26.22
N ALA A 223 -20.88 27.61 -27.52
CA ALA A 223 -20.48 26.61 -28.52
C ALA A 223 -18.95 26.49 -28.63
N LEU A 224 -18.23 27.62 -28.69
CA LEU A 224 -16.76 27.64 -28.70
C LEU A 224 -16.16 27.06 -27.42
N LYS A 225 -16.80 27.27 -26.26
CA LYS A 225 -16.37 26.67 -24.99
C LYS A 225 -16.54 25.15 -24.99
N LEU A 226 -17.62 24.63 -25.57
CA LEU A 226 -17.80 23.19 -25.76
C LEU A 226 -16.83 22.60 -26.78
N GLU A 227 -16.54 23.31 -27.88
CA GLU A 227 -15.52 22.90 -28.86
C GLU A 227 -14.11 22.85 -28.26
N ILE A 228 -13.74 23.86 -27.45
CA ILE A 228 -12.46 23.87 -26.71
C ILE A 228 -12.37 22.72 -25.72
N GLN A 229 -13.47 22.41 -25.01
CA GLN A 229 -13.49 21.25 -24.10
C GLN A 229 -13.37 19.93 -24.87
N TYR A 230 -14.12 19.75 -25.96
CA TYR A 230 -14.03 18.58 -26.82
C TYR A 230 -12.63 18.39 -27.40
N GLN A 231 -11.97 19.45 -27.88
CA GLN A 231 -10.59 19.38 -28.37
C GLN A 231 -9.57 19.09 -27.26
N ALA A 232 -9.82 19.54 -26.02
CA ALA A 232 -8.98 19.17 -24.87
C ALA A 232 -9.12 17.68 -24.52
N GLU A 233 -10.34 17.16 -24.45
CA GLU A 233 -10.62 15.73 -24.24
C GLU A 233 -10.03 14.87 -25.38
N GLU A 234 -10.11 15.32 -26.64
CA GLU A 234 -9.51 14.63 -27.79
C GLU A 234 -7.96 14.67 -27.78
N LEU A 235 -7.34 15.72 -27.22
CA LEU A 235 -5.89 15.80 -27.02
C LEU A 235 -5.40 14.95 -25.83
N GLU A 236 -6.22 14.79 -24.79
CA GLU A 236 -5.98 13.86 -23.69
C GLU A 236 -6.03 12.41 -24.18
N VAL A 237 -7.07 12.03 -24.93
CA VAL A 237 -7.18 10.70 -25.56
C VAL A 237 -5.99 10.42 -26.48
N ARG A 238 -5.63 11.34 -27.39
CA ARG A 238 -4.43 11.18 -28.24
C ARG A 238 -3.13 11.08 -27.45
N THR A 239 -3.07 11.65 -26.25
CA THR A 239 -1.90 11.54 -25.36
C THR A 239 -1.82 10.14 -24.76
N ILE A 240 -2.92 9.63 -24.23
CA ILE A 240 -3.01 8.25 -23.73
C ILE A 240 -2.71 7.23 -24.85
N GLU A 241 -3.23 7.44 -26.07
CA GLU A 241 -2.93 6.60 -27.23
C GLU A 241 -1.44 6.59 -27.61
N ARG A 242 -0.79 7.75 -27.62
CA ARG A 242 0.67 7.84 -27.85
C ARG A 242 1.44 7.12 -26.77
N ASP A 243 1.08 7.31 -25.51
CA ASP A 243 1.88 6.84 -24.38
C ASP A 243 1.72 5.31 -24.18
N LEU A 244 0.56 4.75 -24.53
CA LEU A 244 0.37 3.30 -24.71
C LEU A 244 1.17 2.76 -25.92
N SER A 245 1.26 3.55 -27.01
CA SER A 245 2.02 3.18 -28.22
C SER A 245 3.54 3.19 -27.99
N THR A 246 4.07 4.15 -27.22
CA THR A 246 5.48 4.15 -26.80
C THR A 246 5.76 2.99 -25.85
N GLN A 247 4.89 2.72 -24.86
CA GLN A 247 5.02 1.55 -23.99
C GLN A 247 5.02 0.21 -24.77
N ALA A 248 4.19 0.09 -25.81
CA ALA A 248 4.20 -1.05 -26.72
C ALA A 248 5.51 -1.15 -27.55
N ALA A 249 6.04 -0.02 -28.03
CA ALA A 249 7.31 0.03 -28.74
C ALA A 249 8.52 -0.30 -27.83
N GLU A 250 8.52 0.18 -26.59
CA GLU A 250 9.55 -0.10 -25.58
C GLU A 250 9.55 -1.57 -25.16
N THR A 251 8.38 -2.15 -24.91
CA THR A 251 8.26 -3.58 -24.56
C THR A 251 8.68 -4.48 -25.72
N ALA A 252 8.30 -4.16 -26.96
CA ALA A 252 8.80 -4.85 -28.16
C ALA A 252 10.32 -4.69 -28.34
N SER A 253 10.87 -3.49 -28.12
CA SER A 253 12.31 -3.21 -28.16
C SER A 253 13.08 -4.00 -27.11
N LYS A 254 12.56 -4.08 -25.88
CA LYS A 254 13.12 -4.88 -24.78
C LYS A 254 13.16 -6.37 -25.11
N GLN A 255 12.08 -6.92 -25.66
CA GLN A 255 12.01 -8.31 -26.15
C GLN A 255 12.97 -8.57 -27.32
N HIS A 256 13.11 -7.60 -28.24
CA HIS A 256 14.05 -7.70 -29.35
C HIS A 256 15.51 -7.68 -28.86
N LEU A 257 15.85 -6.80 -27.91
CA LEU A 257 17.17 -6.74 -27.28
C LEU A 257 17.50 -8.02 -26.51
N GLU A 258 16.54 -8.62 -25.80
CA GLU A 258 16.71 -9.92 -25.16
C GLU A 258 16.92 -11.04 -26.18
N SER A 259 16.19 -11.00 -27.30
CA SER A 259 16.36 -11.94 -28.42
C SER A 259 17.74 -11.80 -29.06
N ILE A 260 18.23 -10.57 -29.27
CA ILE A 260 19.60 -10.28 -29.73
C ILE A 260 20.62 -10.84 -28.75
N LYS A 261 20.44 -10.66 -27.42
CA LYS A 261 21.32 -11.24 -26.40
C LYS A 261 21.36 -12.77 -26.46
N LYS A 262 20.22 -13.44 -26.70
CA LYS A 262 20.15 -14.89 -26.90
C LYS A 262 20.86 -15.33 -28.19
N VAL A 263 20.64 -14.63 -29.30
CA VAL A 263 21.34 -14.88 -30.58
C VAL A 263 22.85 -14.67 -30.42
N ALA A 264 23.30 -13.61 -29.74
CA ALA A 264 24.72 -13.36 -29.50
C ALA A 264 25.40 -14.45 -28.66
N LYS A 265 24.71 -14.99 -27.63
CA LYS A 265 25.17 -16.18 -26.89
C LYS A 265 25.29 -17.40 -27.82
N LEU A 266 24.25 -17.69 -28.60
CA LEU A 266 24.24 -18.82 -29.55
C LEU A 266 25.30 -18.67 -30.66
N GLU A 267 25.58 -17.46 -31.14
CA GLU A 267 26.68 -17.21 -32.08
C GLU A 267 28.05 -17.41 -31.43
N ALA A 268 28.25 -16.94 -30.20
CA ALA A 268 29.49 -17.15 -29.46
C ALA A 268 29.75 -18.66 -29.22
N GLU A 269 28.69 -19.41 -28.91
CA GLU A 269 28.72 -20.88 -28.85
C GLU A 269 29.00 -21.52 -30.22
N CYS A 270 28.35 -21.06 -31.29
CA CYS A 270 28.64 -21.55 -32.65
C CYS A 270 30.08 -21.26 -33.08
N ARG A 271 30.66 -20.12 -32.65
CA ARG A 271 32.08 -19.78 -32.83
C ARG A 271 32.97 -20.71 -31.98
N ARG A 272 32.62 -20.99 -30.72
CA ARG A 272 33.29 -21.93 -29.81
C ARG A 272 33.33 -23.35 -30.42
N LEU A 273 32.19 -23.87 -30.86
CA LEU A 273 32.06 -25.18 -31.48
C LEU A 273 32.85 -25.26 -32.80
N LYS A 274 32.76 -24.24 -33.67
CA LYS A 274 33.61 -24.16 -34.88
C LYS A 274 35.10 -24.13 -34.55
N ALA A 275 35.52 -23.39 -33.52
CA ALA A 275 36.92 -23.35 -33.08
C ALA A 275 37.41 -24.70 -32.51
N ILE A 276 36.53 -25.49 -31.89
CA ILE A 276 36.82 -26.86 -31.45
C ILE A 276 36.99 -27.78 -32.67
N THR A 277 36.08 -27.72 -33.66
CA THR A 277 36.16 -28.49 -34.91
C THR A 277 37.36 -28.09 -35.79
N CYS A 278 37.81 -26.84 -35.71
CA CYS A 278 38.96 -26.31 -36.47
C CYS A 278 40.31 -26.44 -35.74
N LYS A 279 40.43 -27.24 -34.68
CA LYS A 279 41.76 -27.65 -34.16
C LYS A 279 42.45 -28.56 -35.20
N PRO A 280 43.64 -28.21 -35.72
CA PRO A 280 44.32 -29.04 -36.69
C PRO A 280 44.93 -30.28 -36.02
N SER A 281 44.64 -31.47 -36.55
CA SER A 281 45.39 -32.69 -36.26
C SER A 281 46.78 -32.58 -36.89
N LEU A 282 47.81 -32.33 -36.09
CA LEU A 282 49.20 -32.33 -36.57
C LEU A 282 49.64 -33.80 -36.79
N GLY A 283 49.59 -34.27 -38.04
CA GLY A 283 49.71 -35.70 -38.35
C GLY A 283 50.10 -36.00 -39.80
N ASN A 284 51.21 -35.41 -40.24
CA ASN A 284 52.05 -35.69 -41.41
C ASN A 284 51.48 -36.21 -42.76
N ASP A 285 52.04 -35.60 -43.81
CA ASP A 285 52.52 -36.20 -45.06
C ASP A 285 51.67 -36.33 -46.34
N HIS A 286 52.40 -36.17 -47.45
CA HIS A 286 52.12 -36.61 -48.84
C HIS A 286 51.10 -35.86 -49.73
N LYS A 287 51.54 -34.70 -50.23
CA LYS A 287 51.81 -34.48 -51.69
C LYS A 287 50.79 -35.04 -52.72
N SER A 288 49.83 -34.21 -53.14
CA SER A 288 49.32 -34.02 -54.53
C SER A 288 48.37 -32.80 -54.52
N THR A 289 48.33 -31.84 -55.47
CA THR A 289 48.37 -31.84 -56.95
C THR A 289 47.00 -32.12 -57.60
N ALA A 290 46.64 -31.29 -58.60
CA ALA A 290 45.50 -31.40 -59.54
C ALA A 290 44.08 -30.91 -59.12
N ALA A 291 43.86 -29.60 -59.32
CA ALA A 291 42.87 -29.00 -60.24
C ALA A 291 41.45 -29.59 -60.46
N SER A 292 40.46 -28.68 -60.29
CA SER A 292 39.27 -28.45 -61.16
C SER A 292 38.10 -29.45 -61.18
N SER A 293 36.89 -28.97 -60.84
CA SER A 293 35.65 -29.18 -61.63
C SER A 293 34.47 -28.35 -61.12
N THR A 294 34.36 -27.13 -61.64
CA THR A 294 33.15 -26.31 -61.84
C THR A 294 31.76 -26.93 -61.58
N TYR A 295 30.96 -26.27 -60.74
CA TYR A 295 29.65 -25.73 -61.15
C TYR A 295 29.48 -24.35 -60.48
N ALA A 296 28.69 -23.46 -61.07
CA ALA A 296 28.62 -22.05 -60.65
C ALA A 296 27.19 -21.54 -60.60
N GLU A 297 26.91 -20.64 -59.66
CA GLU A 297 26.01 -19.52 -59.90
C GLU A 297 26.47 -18.31 -59.06
N SER A 298 26.17 -17.09 -59.52
CA SER A 298 26.85 -15.84 -59.15
C SER A 298 25.85 -14.66 -59.07
N TYR A 299 26.16 -13.47 -58.51
CA TYR A 299 27.40 -12.94 -57.93
C TYR A 299 27.21 -12.69 -56.40
N LEU A 300 27.22 -11.51 -55.73
CA LEU A 300 27.56 -10.11 -56.03
C LEU A 300 27.72 -9.38 -54.65
N ASP A 301 28.74 -8.58 -54.32
CA ASP A 301 30.12 -8.38 -54.79
C ASP A 301 30.92 -7.60 -53.70
N SER A 302 32.22 -7.32 -53.94
CA SER A 302 33.02 -6.21 -53.37
C SER A 302 33.61 -6.31 -51.95
N TYR A 303 34.82 -6.90 -51.90
CA TYR A 303 36.10 -6.43 -51.28
C TYR A 303 36.13 -5.86 -49.84
N SER A 304 36.92 -6.42 -48.90
CA SER A 304 38.41 -6.36 -48.73
C SER A 304 38.94 -4.97 -48.29
N ASP A 305 39.97 -4.82 -47.45
CA ASP A 305 40.88 -5.81 -46.83
C ASP A 305 41.53 -5.27 -45.53
N SER A 306 42.21 -6.14 -44.79
CA SER A 306 43.38 -5.81 -43.95
C SER A 306 44.57 -5.29 -44.78
N GLY A 307 45.60 -4.63 -44.25
CA GLY A 307 45.92 -4.22 -42.88
C GLY A 307 47.38 -3.72 -42.78
N ASP A 308 47.84 -3.47 -41.56
CA ASP A 308 49.25 -3.23 -41.17
C ASP A 308 50.00 -1.93 -41.56
N ARG A 309 51.24 -1.83 -41.06
CA ARG A 309 52.09 -0.63 -40.84
C ARG A 309 53.42 -0.69 -41.67
N PRO A 310 54.44 0.16 -41.43
CA PRO A 310 54.52 1.63 -41.43
C PRO A 310 55.62 2.16 -42.40
N ASN A 311 55.90 3.48 -42.35
CA ASN A 311 57.14 4.16 -42.80
C ASN A 311 57.54 4.07 -44.30
N ALA A 312 57.41 5.19 -45.03
CA ALA A 312 58.53 5.83 -45.74
C ALA A 312 58.11 7.18 -46.39
N ASP A 313 58.71 8.26 -45.88
CA ASP A 313 59.22 9.47 -46.53
C ASP A 313 58.87 9.92 -47.98
N ILE A 314 59.03 11.25 -48.19
CA ILE A 314 59.31 11.94 -49.48
C ILE A 314 58.17 11.91 -50.53
N ASN A 315 57.66 13.03 -51.09
CA ASN A 315 57.95 14.46 -50.97
C ASN A 315 56.90 15.25 -51.82
N SER A 316 56.72 16.55 -51.54
CA SER A 316 56.19 17.57 -52.47
C SER A 316 54.79 17.39 -53.07
N HIS A 317 53.80 18.09 -52.49
CA HIS A 317 53.26 19.36 -53.04
C HIS A 317 52.04 19.84 -52.21
N ARG A 318 51.67 21.14 -52.14
CA ARG A 318 52.38 22.41 -52.37
C ARG A 318 51.48 23.59 -51.94
N ILE A 319 51.86 24.33 -50.88
CA ILE A 319 51.50 25.76 -50.60
C ILE A 319 49.97 26.02 -50.36
N SER A 320 49.52 26.71 -49.30
CA SER A 320 50.21 27.66 -48.41
C SER A 320 49.65 27.65 -46.97
N SER A 321 50.50 28.09 -46.03
CA SER A 321 50.19 28.82 -44.78
C SER A 321 49.14 28.20 -43.83
N SER A 322 49.47 27.67 -42.64
CA SER A 322 50.33 28.21 -41.55
C SER A 322 49.79 29.53 -40.96
N GLU A 323 49.82 29.78 -39.64
CA GLU A 323 50.62 29.08 -38.61
C GLU A 323 50.07 29.16 -37.16
N SER A 324 49.72 28.00 -36.59
CA SER A 324 50.08 27.56 -35.22
C SER A 324 49.46 28.15 -33.93
N ASN A 325 49.55 27.29 -32.89
CA ASN A 325 49.84 27.58 -31.47
C ASN A 325 48.77 28.15 -30.49
N LYS A 326 48.26 27.19 -29.68
CA LYS A 326 48.22 27.18 -28.19
C LYS A 326 47.20 28.04 -27.40
N CYS A 327 46.80 27.42 -26.29
CA CYS A 327 46.27 27.97 -25.02
C CYS A 327 44.80 28.40 -24.94
N GLU A 328 43.99 27.52 -24.30
CA GLU A 328 42.80 27.82 -23.49
C GLU A 328 41.53 28.41 -24.16
N LYS A 329 40.39 28.25 -23.45
CA LYS A 329 38.99 28.52 -23.89
C LYS A 329 38.51 27.68 -25.09
N SER A 330 37.21 27.46 -25.34
CA SER A 330 35.95 27.38 -24.54
C SER A 330 34.82 26.93 -25.49
N PHE A 331 33.58 26.55 -25.12
CA PHE A 331 32.83 26.49 -23.86
C PHE A 331 32.01 25.18 -23.81
N SER A 332 31.53 24.74 -22.63
CA SER A 332 30.18 24.16 -22.44
C SER A 332 29.83 23.97 -20.95
N ASP A 333 29.68 25.07 -20.22
CA ASP A 333 28.91 25.13 -18.96
C ASP A 333 28.30 26.53 -18.90
N SER A 334 26.97 26.64 -19.06
CA SER A 334 26.33 27.94 -19.35
C SER A 334 24.85 28.04 -18.92
N TRP A 335 24.45 27.41 -17.81
CA TRP A 335 23.13 27.63 -17.18
C TRP A 335 23.17 27.79 -15.65
N ALA A 336 24.36 27.82 -15.03
CA ALA A 336 24.52 27.75 -13.57
C ALA A 336 24.89 29.08 -12.86
N SER A 337 24.95 30.22 -13.58
CA SER A 337 25.54 31.48 -13.05
C SER A 337 24.64 32.71 -13.18
N ALA A 338 23.33 32.55 -12.93
CA ALA A 338 22.33 33.63 -13.10
C ALA A 338 21.51 33.99 -11.83
N LEU A 339 21.72 33.32 -10.69
CA LEU A 339 20.88 33.48 -9.49
C LEU A 339 21.64 33.70 -8.15
N ILE A 340 22.95 34.01 -8.20
CA ILE A 340 23.75 34.30 -6.99
C ILE A 340 24.62 35.55 -7.21
N ALA A 341 24.03 36.61 -7.79
CA ALA A 341 24.74 37.86 -8.13
C ALA A 341 24.01 39.15 -7.71
N GLU A 342 22.81 39.06 -7.11
CA GLU A 342 21.90 40.20 -6.92
C GLU A 342 21.54 40.47 -5.44
N LEU A 343 22.30 39.93 -4.48
CA LEU A 343 21.97 39.99 -3.05
C LEU A 343 23.11 40.37 -2.08
N ASP A 344 24.20 40.97 -2.55
CA ASP A 344 25.30 41.42 -1.67
C ASP A 344 25.89 42.79 -2.07
N GLN A 345 25.08 43.85 -2.00
CA GLN A 345 25.52 45.24 -2.22
C GLN A 345 25.04 46.26 -1.16
N PHE A 346 24.56 45.82 0.00
CA PHE A 346 24.22 46.73 1.11
C PHE A 346 24.73 46.26 2.48
N LYS A 347 26.06 46.27 2.65
CA LYS A 347 26.72 46.49 3.94
C LYS A 347 28.13 47.08 3.80
N ASN A 348 28.39 48.09 4.62
CA ASN A 348 29.71 48.64 4.98
C ASN A 348 30.53 49.35 3.89
N GLU A 349 30.38 50.68 3.82
CA GLU A 349 31.57 51.54 3.68
C GLU A 349 31.49 52.74 4.64
N ARG A 350 32.56 52.95 5.41
CA ARG A 350 32.76 54.09 6.31
C ARG A 350 34.12 54.69 5.98
N ALA A 351 34.13 55.91 5.41
CA ALA A 351 34.99 57.05 5.79
C ALA A 351 35.35 57.97 4.60
N VAL A 352 35.18 59.29 4.81
CA VAL A 352 36.12 60.36 4.40
C VAL A 352 36.40 60.49 2.88
N ASN A 353 36.09 61.59 2.17
CA ASN A 353 36.19 63.01 2.57
C ASN A 353 35.39 63.96 1.64
N ARG A 354 35.00 65.15 2.16
CA ARG A 354 34.93 66.49 1.48
C ARG A 354 34.53 66.57 -0.01
N ASN A 355 33.51 67.33 -0.41
CA ASN A 355 33.39 68.80 -0.21
C ASN A 355 32.01 69.35 -0.65
N HIS A 356 31.60 70.50 -0.08
CA HIS A 356 30.59 71.52 -0.54
C HIS A 356 29.26 71.02 -1.16
N SER A 357 28.07 71.32 -0.64
CA SER A 357 27.59 72.59 -0.09
C SER A 357 26.44 72.44 0.93
N SER A 358 26.35 73.36 1.89
CA SER A 358 25.22 73.53 2.83
C SER A 358 24.09 74.40 2.19
N PRO A 359 22.90 74.63 2.80
CA PRO A 359 22.67 74.96 4.22
C PRO A 359 22.10 73.83 5.08
N SER A 360 22.35 73.89 6.38
CA SER A 360 21.76 73.03 7.41
C SER A 360 20.62 73.74 8.14
N PHE A 361 19.48 73.08 8.29
CA PHE A 361 18.56 73.36 9.39
C PHE A 361 18.92 72.43 10.55
N ASP A 362 19.45 73.00 11.62
CA ASP A 362 19.77 72.28 12.85
C ASP A 362 18.60 72.40 13.83
N ILE A 363 18.30 71.34 14.58
CA ILE A 363 17.12 71.31 15.47
C ILE A 363 17.58 71.60 16.90
N ASN A 364 17.59 72.88 17.27
CA ASN A 364 17.86 73.35 18.63
C ASN A 364 16.68 73.02 19.58
N LEU A 365 16.47 71.75 19.89
CA LEU A 365 15.45 71.25 20.82
C LEU A 365 15.80 71.55 22.31
N MET A 366 16.37 72.72 22.58
CA MET A 366 16.85 73.13 23.91
C MET A 366 16.82 74.65 24.15
N ASP A 367 16.58 75.50 23.13
CA ASP A 367 16.48 76.95 23.32
C ASP A 367 15.11 77.41 23.84
N ASP A 368 14.02 76.76 23.43
CA ASP A 368 12.62 77.11 23.81
C ASP A 368 12.42 77.16 25.34
N PHE A 369 13.09 76.29 26.09
CA PHE A 369 13.06 76.29 27.56
C PHE A 369 13.75 77.52 28.17
N LEU A 370 14.81 78.06 27.53
CA LEU A 370 15.53 79.26 27.95
C LEU A 370 14.89 80.56 27.42
N GLU A 371 13.88 80.47 26.55
CA GLU A 371 13.05 81.60 26.15
C GLU A 371 11.81 81.74 27.06
N MET A 372 11.17 80.63 27.43
CA MET A 372 10.08 80.65 28.43
C MET A 372 10.54 81.12 29.82
N GLU A 373 11.75 80.78 30.26
CA GLU A 373 12.31 81.32 31.53
C GLU A 373 12.51 82.86 31.48
N ARG A 374 12.80 83.42 30.30
CA ARG A 374 12.88 84.88 30.10
C ARG A 374 11.50 85.55 30.06
N LEU A 375 10.51 84.91 29.44
CA LEU A 375 9.14 85.43 29.39
C LEU A 375 8.44 85.38 30.77
N ALA A 376 8.76 84.40 31.61
CA ALA A 376 8.33 84.36 33.01
C ALA A 376 8.92 85.48 33.88
N ALA A 377 10.03 86.09 33.46
CA ALA A 377 10.80 87.08 34.23
C ALA A 377 10.42 88.55 33.95
N SER A 378 9.26 88.85 33.33
CA SER A 378 8.87 90.23 33.00
C SER A 378 7.36 90.53 33.10
N GLN A 379 6.79 90.35 34.29
CA GLN A 379 5.79 91.30 34.81
C GLN A 379 5.66 91.24 36.34
N GLN A 380 6.54 91.96 37.05
CA GLN A 380 6.24 92.35 38.43
C GLN A 380 5.25 93.52 38.43
N ILE A 381 4.13 93.30 39.12
CA ILE A 381 3.49 94.22 40.07
C ILE A 381 3.82 95.71 39.87
N GLU A 382 2.85 96.49 39.35
CA GLU A 382 2.60 97.81 39.92
C GLU A 382 1.11 98.20 39.86
N SER A 383 0.34 97.72 40.83
CA SER A 383 -1.07 98.11 41.03
C SER A 383 -1.17 99.51 41.66
N GLY A 384 -0.77 100.53 40.90
CA GLY A 384 -0.63 101.93 41.35
C GLY A 384 -1.95 102.69 41.52
N SER A 385 -2.79 102.30 42.48
CA SER A 385 -3.98 103.08 42.84
C SER A 385 -3.65 104.27 43.75
N SER A 386 -3.75 105.50 43.23
CA SER A 386 -3.92 106.70 44.07
C SER A 386 -4.53 107.88 43.29
N CYS A 387 -5.55 108.52 43.87
CA CYS A 387 -6.12 109.78 43.39
C CYS A 387 -6.70 110.56 44.58
N LEU A 388 -5.94 111.54 45.11
CA LEU A 388 -6.34 112.56 46.09
C LEU A 388 -5.45 113.81 45.85
N GLU A 389 -6.04 114.99 45.62
CA GLU A 389 -6.32 116.08 46.60
C GLU A 389 -5.09 116.96 46.93
N SER A 390 -5.09 118.30 46.86
CA SER A 390 -5.94 119.35 46.22
C SER A 390 -5.20 120.70 46.41
N LYS A 391 -5.92 121.81 46.69
CA LYS A 391 -5.47 123.18 47.03
C LYS A 391 -4.92 124.01 45.84
N VAL A 392 -5.21 125.32 45.70
CA VAL A 392 -6.02 126.24 46.55
C VAL A 392 -6.49 127.47 45.75
N VAL A 393 -7.78 127.86 45.89
CA VAL A 393 -8.36 129.25 45.89
C VAL A 393 -8.12 130.14 44.63
N ALA A 394 -9.10 130.87 44.06
CA ALA A 394 -10.22 131.56 44.71
C ALA A 394 -11.52 131.71 43.89
N ASN A 395 -12.60 131.87 44.67
CA ASN A 395 -13.73 132.79 44.47
C ASN A 395 -14.93 132.47 43.54
N GLN A 396 -16.07 132.94 44.08
CA GLN A 396 -17.34 133.31 43.45
C GLN A 396 -18.26 132.18 42.96
N ARG A 397 -19.25 131.91 43.83
CA ARG A 397 -20.49 131.14 43.59
C ARG A 397 -21.19 131.57 42.31
N ASN A 398 -22.03 130.68 41.77
CA ASN A 398 -22.83 130.72 40.51
C ASN A 398 -22.32 129.77 39.40
N ASN A 399 -21.25 129.02 39.62
CA ASN A 399 -20.72 128.07 38.62
C ASN A 399 -21.13 126.61 38.87
N ASP A 400 -21.74 126.31 40.02
CA ASP A 400 -21.90 124.96 40.54
C ASP A 400 -22.76 124.07 39.62
N GLU A 401 -23.85 124.60 39.06
CA GLU A 401 -24.69 123.86 38.09
C GLU A 401 -23.96 123.66 36.73
N SER A 402 -23.12 124.61 36.32
CA SER A 402 -22.27 124.47 35.12
C SER A 402 -21.17 123.42 35.32
N SER A 403 -20.60 123.36 36.52
CA SER A 403 -19.62 122.34 36.92
C SER A 403 -20.26 120.95 36.97
N MET A 404 -21.38 120.81 37.70
CA MET A 404 -22.15 119.57 37.81
C MET A 404 -22.60 119.06 36.43
N ARG A 405 -23.05 119.93 35.53
CA ARG A 405 -23.41 119.54 34.15
C ARG A 405 -22.21 119.06 33.33
N LYS A 406 -21.02 119.67 33.49
CA LYS A 406 -19.77 119.22 32.83
C LYS A 406 -19.25 117.91 33.41
N GLU A 407 -19.34 117.75 34.72
CA GLU A 407 -18.93 116.55 35.44
C GLU A 407 -19.85 115.37 35.14
N LEU A 408 -21.16 115.60 35.06
CA LEU A 408 -22.16 114.63 34.60
C LEU A 408 -21.98 114.28 33.12
N ALA A 409 -21.66 115.25 32.25
CA ALA A 409 -21.32 114.97 30.85
C ALA A 409 -20.03 114.15 30.71
N ALA A 410 -19.01 114.43 31.53
CA ALA A 410 -17.79 113.63 31.61
C ALA A 410 -18.05 112.23 32.22
N MET A 411 -19.02 112.08 33.12
CA MET A 411 -19.50 110.79 33.60
C MET A 411 -20.16 110.00 32.45
N PHE A 412 -21.12 110.59 31.73
CA PHE A 412 -21.78 109.96 30.59
C PHE A 412 -20.79 109.57 29.46
N HIS A 413 -19.75 110.38 29.22
CA HIS A 413 -18.74 110.01 28.23
C HIS A 413 -17.90 108.81 28.69
N ARG A 414 -17.55 108.74 29.99
CA ARG A 414 -16.86 107.57 30.58
C ARG A 414 -17.73 106.33 30.65
N THR A 415 -19.04 106.44 30.89
CA THR A 415 -19.92 105.26 30.84
C THR A 415 -20.02 104.74 29.42
N ALA A 416 -20.18 105.61 28.41
CA ALA A 416 -20.13 105.21 27.01
C ALA A 416 -18.79 104.57 26.60
N GLU A 417 -17.65 105.11 27.06
CA GLU A 417 -16.32 104.55 26.82
C GLU A 417 -16.12 103.18 27.51
N LEU A 418 -16.76 102.96 28.67
CA LEU A 418 -16.78 101.67 29.36
C LEU A 418 -17.75 100.68 28.71
N GLU A 419 -18.90 101.13 28.22
CA GLU A 419 -19.87 100.34 27.46
C GLU A 419 -19.26 99.85 26.13
N GLU A 420 -18.52 100.70 25.41
CA GLU A 420 -17.76 100.34 24.21
C GLU A 420 -16.69 99.29 24.51
N LYS A 421 -15.92 99.47 25.59
CA LYS A 421 -14.91 98.49 26.04
C LYS A 421 -15.54 97.17 26.50
N LEU A 422 -16.70 97.21 27.15
CA LEU A 422 -17.42 96.02 27.59
C LEU A 422 -17.97 95.25 26.38
N ALA A 423 -18.58 95.93 25.41
CA ALA A 423 -19.01 95.31 24.15
C ALA A 423 -17.82 94.69 23.38
N LYS A 424 -16.66 95.36 23.34
CA LYS A 424 -15.44 94.81 22.75
C LYS A 424 -14.95 93.56 23.48
N LEU A 425 -14.89 93.59 24.82
CA LEU A 425 -14.54 92.42 25.63
C LEU A 425 -15.55 91.27 25.48
N GLU A 426 -16.83 91.55 25.25
CA GLU A 426 -17.83 90.52 24.93
C GLU A 426 -17.61 89.91 23.55
N THR A 427 -17.21 90.69 22.54
CA THR A 427 -16.80 90.13 21.23
C THR A 427 -15.52 89.30 21.33
N GLU A 428 -14.48 89.77 22.01
CA GLU A 428 -13.23 89.03 22.22
C GLU A 428 -13.46 87.73 23.01
N LYS A 429 -14.35 87.77 24.02
CA LYS A 429 -14.81 86.59 24.78
C LYS A 429 -15.58 85.60 23.91
N ALA A 430 -16.41 86.06 22.98
CA ALA A 430 -17.12 85.19 22.04
C ALA A 430 -16.17 84.52 21.04
N GLU A 431 -15.16 85.24 20.56
CA GLU A 431 -14.10 84.67 19.70
C GLU A 431 -13.24 83.63 20.45
N LEU A 432 -12.87 83.91 21.71
CA LEU A 432 -12.21 82.95 22.60
C LEU A 432 -13.05 81.70 22.85
N ALA A 433 -14.35 81.84 23.11
CA ALA A 433 -15.26 80.69 23.26
C ALA A 433 -15.35 79.84 21.97
N ALA A 434 -15.41 80.49 20.80
CA ALA A 434 -15.37 79.82 19.50
C ALA A 434 -14.00 79.19 19.20
N MET A 435 -12.90 79.71 19.73
CA MET A 435 -11.58 79.08 19.65
C MET A 435 -11.51 77.81 20.51
N VAL A 436 -11.99 77.88 21.76
CA VAL A 436 -12.03 76.72 22.68
C VAL A 436 -12.90 75.58 22.11
N HIS A 437 -14.03 75.88 21.49
CA HIS A 437 -14.85 74.84 20.83
C HIS A 437 -14.10 74.16 19.65
N ARG A 438 -13.27 74.92 18.90
CA ARG A 438 -12.44 74.33 17.83
C ARG A 438 -11.29 73.49 18.38
N THR A 439 -10.69 73.85 19.52
CA THR A 439 -9.66 73.00 20.14
C THR A 439 -10.25 71.69 20.64
N THR A 440 -11.41 71.71 21.31
CA THR A 440 -12.07 70.46 21.76
C THR A 440 -12.51 69.57 20.59
N GLU A 441 -12.97 70.15 19.47
CA GLU A 441 -13.23 69.38 18.24
C GLU A 441 -11.97 68.71 17.67
N LEU A 442 -10.82 69.38 17.74
CA LEU A 442 -9.55 68.83 17.25
C LEU A 442 -9.00 67.76 18.18
N GLU A 443 -9.18 67.91 19.49
CA GLU A 443 -8.86 66.90 20.50
C GLU A 443 -9.71 65.63 20.30
N GLU A 444 -11.02 65.77 20.08
CA GLU A 444 -11.92 64.63 19.81
C GLU A 444 -11.54 63.90 18.50
N LYS A 445 -11.23 64.65 17.43
CA LYS A 445 -10.77 64.08 16.15
C LYS A 445 -9.40 63.38 16.28
N LEU A 446 -8.49 63.95 17.08
CA LEU A 446 -7.19 63.36 17.39
C LEU A 446 -7.35 62.05 18.18
N GLU A 447 -8.20 62.02 19.20
CA GLU A 447 -8.42 60.81 20.02
C GLU A 447 -9.10 59.70 19.22
N LYS A 448 -10.05 60.05 18.35
CA LYS A 448 -10.62 59.11 17.36
C LYS A 448 -9.55 58.53 16.43
N SER A 449 -8.64 59.38 15.93
CA SER A 449 -7.55 58.93 15.07
C SER A 449 -6.55 58.02 15.81
N LYS A 450 -6.25 58.27 17.09
CA LYS A 450 -5.45 57.36 17.93
C LYS A 450 -6.13 56.00 18.13
N ALA A 451 -7.45 55.98 18.36
CA ALA A 451 -8.22 54.75 18.50
C ALA A 451 -8.23 53.93 17.19
N GLU A 452 -8.38 54.59 16.05
CA GLU A 452 -8.25 53.97 14.72
C GLU A 452 -6.83 53.41 14.53
N LEU A 453 -5.78 54.16 14.87
CA LEU A 453 -4.39 53.69 14.81
C LEU A 453 -4.14 52.47 15.71
N ALA A 454 -4.71 52.45 16.92
CA ALA A 454 -4.57 51.33 17.86
C ALA A 454 -5.21 50.04 17.33
N THR A 455 -6.36 50.11 16.66
CA THR A 455 -6.97 48.93 16.03
C THR A 455 -6.15 48.43 14.84
N VAL A 456 -5.52 49.32 14.07
CA VAL A 456 -4.56 48.95 13.00
C VAL A 456 -3.34 48.24 13.58
N ILE A 457 -2.74 48.77 14.67
CA ILE A 457 -1.58 48.15 15.36
C ILE A 457 -1.92 46.73 15.85
N GLN A 458 -3.12 46.54 16.41
CA GLN A 458 -3.58 45.22 16.83
C GLN A 458 -3.77 44.26 15.64
N TRP A 459 -4.31 44.75 14.52
CA TRP A 459 -4.43 43.96 13.29
C TRP A 459 -3.07 43.59 12.67
N THR A 460 -2.07 44.48 12.70
CA THR A 460 -0.72 44.14 12.21
C THR A 460 -0.06 43.06 13.07
N ALA A 461 -0.14 43.16 14.39
CA ALA A 461 0.39 42.13 15.29
C ALA A 461 -0.32 40.76 15.08
N GLU A 462 -1.65 40.76 14.88
CA GLU A 462 -2.39 39.53 14.59
C GLU A 462 -2.07 38.97 13.18
N VAL A 463 -1.52 39.76 12.26
CA VAL A 463 -1.01 39.28 10.96
C VAL A 463 0.42 38.76 11.08
N GLU A 464 1.28 39.42 11.86
CA GLU A 464 2.65 38.99 12.14
C GLU A 464 2.68 37.62 12.84
N GLU A 465 1.81 37.37 13.84
CA GLU A 465 1.68 36.06 14.48
C GLU A 465 1.27 34.95 13.49
N LYS A 466 0.36 35.26 12.54
CA LYS A 466 -0.06 34.32 11.49
C LYS A 466 1.05 34.08 10.46
N LEU A 467 1.86 35.09 10.16
CA LEU A 467 3.01 34.96 9.26
C LEU A 467 4.08 34.07 9.90
N GLU A 468 4.50 34.34 11.14
CA GLU A 468 5.49 33.53 11.86
C GLU A 468 4.99 32.08 12.04
N LYS A 469 3.68 31.87 12.24
CA LYS A 469 3.08 30.53 12.25
C LYS A 469 3.16 29.83 10.89
N SER A 470 2.91 30.54 9.79
CA SER A 470 3.03 30.02 8.43
C SER A 470 4.49 29.69 8.07
N GLU A 471 5.45 30.48 8.54
CA GLU A 471 6.88 30.22 8.37
C GLU A 471 7.33 29.00 9.18
N ARG A 472 6.86 28.83 10.42
CA ARG A 472 7.09 27.62 11.22
C ARG A 472 6.50 26.36 10.56
N GLU A 473 5.30 26.43 9.99
CA GLU A 473 4.68 25.32 9.24
C GLU A 473 5.43 25.01 7.93
N LYS A 474 6.02 26.03 7.29
CA LYS A 474 6.87 25.87 6.10
C LYS A 474 8.23 25.22 6.44
N ASP A 475 8.85 25.56 7.56
CA ASP A 475 10.10 24.93 8.01
C ASP A 475 9.90 23.45 8.38
N GLU A 476 8.76 23.10 9.00
CA GLU A 476 8.37 21.70 9.20
C GLU A 476 8.20 20.95 7.86
N LEU A 477 7.55 21.56 6.87
CA LEU A 477 7.44 20.99 5.51
C LEU A 477 8.80 20.78 4.85
N VAL A 478 9.74 21.72 4.96
CA VAL A 478 11.12 21.56 4.47
C VAL A 478 11.84 20.40 5.19
N ALA A 479 11.64 20.26 6.50
CA ALA A 479 12.21 19.16 7.29
C ALA A 479 11.54 17.79 7.00
N VAL A 480 10.32 17.77 6.47
CA VAL A 480 9.69 16.56 5.91
C VAL A 480 10.26 16.24 4.53
N ILE A 481 10.38 17.23 3.64
CA ILE A 481 10.94 17.06 2.29
C ILE A 481 12.37 16.48 2.35
N HIS A 482 13.20 16.97 3.26
CA HIS A 482 14.56 16.45 3.43
C HIS A 482 14.56 14.96 3.85
N ARG A 483 13.66 14.56 4.76
CA ARG A 483 13.51 13.16 5.17
C ARG A 483 12.98 12.27 4.05
N THR A 484 12.08 12.78 3.19
CA THR A 484 11.65 12.00 2.01
C THR A 484 12.79 11.80 1.03
N THR A 485 13.63 12.82 0.76
CA THR A 485 14.82 12.63 -0.10
C THR A 485 15.84 11.65 0.49
N GLU A 486 16.02 11.65 1.82
CA GLU A 486 16.91 10.70 2.51
C GLU A 486 16.37 9.25 2.48
N LEU A 487 15.04 9.07 2.44
CA LEU A 487 14.39 7.78 2.26
C LEU A 487 14.42 7.30 0.80
N GLU A 488 14.33 8.21 -0.17
CA GLU A 488 14.48 7.91 -1.60
C GLU A 488 15.90 7.43 -1.93
N GLU A 489 16.94 8.07 -1.37
CA GLU A 489 18.34 7.63 -1.52
C GLU A 489 18.55 6.22 -0.92
N LYS A 490 18.00 5.96 0.27
CA LYS A 490 18.04 4.62 0.90
C LYS A 490 17.26 3.58 0.09
N LEU A 491 16.15 3.96 -0.55
CA LEU A 491 15.38 3.09 -1.42
C LEU A 491 16.14 2.74 -2.72
N GLU A 492 16.86 3.68 -3.33
CA GLU A 492 17.75 3.36 -4.46
C GLU A 492 18.92 2.47 -4.03
N LYS A 493 19.52 2.70 -2.86
CA LYS A 493 20.55 1.81 -2.31
C LYS A 493 20.04 0.37 -2.14
N LEU A 494 18.86 0.20 -1.52
CA LEU A 494 18.22 -1.12 -1.39
C LEU A 494 17.84 -1.75 -2.75
N LYS A 495 17.51 -0.96 -3.78
CA LYS A 495 17.33 -1.46 -5.15
C LYS A 495 18.64 -1.98 -5.76
N THR A 496 19.77 -1.30 -5.52
CA THR A 496 21.08 -1.79 -5.97
C THR A 496 21.51 -3.07 -5.25
N GLU A 497 21.40 -3.12 -3.93
CA GLU A 497 21.73 -4.31 -3.13
C GLU A 497 20.83 -5.51 -3.49
N LYS A 498 19.54 -5.28 -3.77
CA LYS A 498 18.63 -6.30 -4.31
C LYS A 498 19.03 -6.80 -5.70
N ALA A 499 19.58 -5.94 -6.56
CA ALA A 499 20.08 -6.34 -7.88
C ALA A 499 21.37 -7.17 -7.77
N GLU A 500 22.26 -6.85 -6.82
CA GLU A 500 23.45 -7.65 -6.51
C GLU A 500 23.08 -9.01 -5.92
N PHE A 501 22.11 -9.07 -5.00
CA PHE A 501 21.61 -10.34 -4.45
C PHE A 501 20.97 -11.21 -5.56
N ALA A 502 20.20 -10.61 -6.47
CA ALA A 502 19.68 -11.32 -7.64
C ALA A 502 20.80 -11.83 -8.56
N ALA A 503 21.90 -11.09 -8.75
CA ALA A 503 23.06 -11.57 -9.49
C ALA A 503 23.77 -12.73 -8.77
N MET A 504 23.83 -12.70 -7.43
CA MET A 504 24.36 -13.80 -6.62
C MET A 504 23.53 -15.08 -6.76
N VAL A 505 22.20 -15.00 -6.70
CA VAL A 505 21.28 -16.14 -6.88
C VAL A 505 21.37 -16.75 -8.28
N ASN A 506 21.55 -15.94 -9.33
CA ASN A 506 21.83 -16.46 -10.66
C ASN A 506 23.19 -17.19 -10.70
N ARG A 507 24.18 -16.71 -9.95
CA ARG A 507 25.51 -17.31 -9.89
C ARG A 507 25.56 -18.60 -9.05
N THR A 508 24.71 -18.77 -8.04
CA THR A 508 24.56 -20.06 -7.35
C THR A 508 23.89 -21.09 -8.24
N ALA A 509 22.83 -20.71 -8.99
CA ALA A 509 22.23 -21.60 -9.99
C ALA A 509 23.23 -22.01 -11.09
N GLU A 510 24.06 -21.08 -11.58
CA GLU A 510 25.17 -21.40 -12.49
C GLU A 510 26.23 -22.35 -11.87
N LEU A 511 26.33 -22.45 -10.54
CA LEU A 511 27.25 -23.37 -9.85
C LEU A 511 26.59 -24.73 -9.56
N GLU A 512 25.29 -24.76 -9.28
CA GLU A 512 24.50 -25.99 -9.14
C GLU A 512 24.45 -26.77 -10.47
N GLU A 513 24.21 -26.10 -11.60
CA GLU A 513 24.28 -26.70 -12.94
C GLU A 513 25.67 -27.32 -13.20
N LYS A 514 26.75 -26.62 -12.80
CA LYS A 514 28.13 -27.14 -12.92
C LYS A 514 28.38 -28.33 -11.99
N LEU A 515 27.83 -28.30 -10.77
CA LEU A 515 27.93 -29.41 -9.83
C LEU A 515 27.25 -30.67 -10.40
N GLU A 516 26.04 -30.54 -10.95
CA GLU A 516 25.32 -31.64 -11.60
C GLU A 516 26.13 -32.21 -12.78
N THR A 517 26.72 -31.37 -13.65
CA THR A 517 27.60 -31.87 -14.72
C THR A 517 28.82 -32.62 -14.18
N LEU A 518 29.49 -32.11 -13.13
CA LEU A 518 30.63 -32.78 -12.51
C LEU A 518 30.25 -34.10 -11.83
N GLU A 519 29.04 -34.22 -11.29
CA GLU A 519 28.54 -35.49 -10.77
C GLU A 519 28.25 -36.50 -11.89
N THR A 520 27.79 -36.06 -13.06
CA THR A 520 27.68 -36.96 -14.24
C THR A 520 29.04 -37.39 -14.78
N GLU A 521 30.02 -36.49 -14.90
CA GLU A 521 31.40 -36.83 -15.32
C GLU A 521 32.06 -37.81 -14.32
N LYS A 522 31.84 -37.60 -13.01
CA LYS A 522 32.28 -38.51 -11.94
C LYS A 522 31.63 -39.89 -12.03
N ALA A 523 30.35 -39.96 -12.44
CA ALA A 523 29.66 -41.24 -12.68
C ALA A 523 30.20 -41.96 -13.92
N GLU A 524 30.50 -41.25 -15.01
CA GLU A 524 31.16 -41.83 -16.19
C GLU A 524 32.58 -42.34 -15.88
N LEU A 525 33.36 -41.59 -15.10
CA LEU A 525 34.67 -42.02 -14.63
C LEU A 525 34.59 -43.27 -13.74
N ALA A 526 33.61 -43.36 -12.85
CA ALA A 526 33.37 -44.57 -12.05
C ALA A 526 33.02 -45.78 -12.93
N ALA A 527 32.17 -45.60 -13.96
CA ALA A 527 31.86 -46.64 -14.93
C ALA A 527 33.10 -47.06 -15.75
N MET A 528 33.99 -46.11 -16.08
CA MET A 528 35.25 -46.39 -16.78
C MET A 528 36.23 -47.18 -15.90
N VAL A 529 36.32 -46.87 -14.60
CA VAL A 529 37.13 -47.63 -13.63
C VAL A 529 36.62 -49.07 -13.49
N ASN A 530 35.30 -49.27 -13.37
CA ASN A 530 34.71 -50.61 -13.33
C ASN A 530 35.01 -51.40 -14.62
N ARG A 531 34.87 -50.75 -15.79
CA ARG A 531 35.20 -51.34 -17.10
C ARG A 531 36.70 -51.66 -17.24
N LYS A 532 37.59 -50.92 -16.57
CA LYS A 532 39.02 -51.23 -16.48
C LYS A 532 39.24 -52.49 -15.65
N ALA A 533 38.66 -52.59 -14.45
CA ALA A 533 38.79 -53.78 -13.61
C ALA A 533 38.28 -55.05 -14.32
N GLU A 534 37.17 -54.93 -15.06
CA GLU A 534 36.65 -55.96 -15.97
C GLU A 534 37.62 -56.39 -17.08
N LEU A 535 38.55 -55.52 -17.52
CA LEU A 535 39.55 -55.83 -18.53
C LEU A 535 40.82 -56.40 -17.90
N ASP A 536 41.20 -55.90 -16.72
CA ASP A 536 42.33 -56.43 -15.93
C ASP A 536 42.05 -57.90 -15.53
N GLU A 537 40.83 -58.24 -15.07
CA GLU A 537 40.41 -59.63 -14.78
C GLU A 537 40.41 -60.55 -16.02
N LYS A 538 40.10 -60.01 -17.21
CA LYS A 538 40.17 -60.75 -18.48
C LYS A 538 41.63 -60.94 -18.93
N LEU A 539 42.51 -60.00 -18.62
CA LEU A 539 43.94 -60.09 -18.90
C LEU A 539 44.61 -61.14 -18.02
N GLU A 540 44.32 -61.16 -16.72
CA GLU A 540 44.82 -62.19 -15.78
C GLU A 540 44.45 -63.61 -16.25
N LYS A 541 43.21 -63.82 -16.70
CA LYS A 541 42.77 -65.12 -17.27
C LYS A 541 43.55 -65.51 -18.53
N LEU A 542 43.79 -64.56 -19.43
CA LEU A 542 44.61 -64.79 -20.63
C LEU A 542 46.09 -65.07 -20.28
N GLU A 543 46.62 -64.50 -19.20
CA GLU A 543 47.96 -64.81 -18.72
C GLU A 543 48.06 -66.20 -18.08
N MET A 544 47.02 -66.67 -17.39
CA MET A 544 46.92 -68.07 -16.95
C MET A 544 46.82 -69.04 -18.13
N GLU A 545 45.94 -68.80 -19.11
CA GLU A 545 45.84 -69.65 -20.33
C GLU A 545 47.17 -69.70 -21.10
N LYS A 546 47.89 -68.59 -21.16
CA LYS A 546 49.24 -68.49 -21.74
C LYS A 546 50.28 -69.28 -20.94
N ALA A 547 50.18 -69.32 -19.61
CA ALA A 547 51.05 -70.12 -18.75
C ALA A 547 50.79 -71.63 -18.94
N ASP A 548 49.53 -72.06 -19.02
CA ASP A 548 49.14 -73.44 -19.31
C ASP A 548 49.62 -73.88 -20.70
N LEU A 549 49.49 -73.03 -21.72
CA LEU A 549 50.03 -73.27 -23.06
C LEU A 549 51.57 -73.38 -23.04
N ALA A 550 52.27 -72.53 -22.27
CA ALA A 550 53.73 -72.63 -22.12
C ALA A 550 54.15 -73.94 -21.42
N ALA A 551 53.42 -74.37 -20.40
CA ALA A 551 53.63 -75.66 -19.74
C ALA A 551 53.38 -76.84 -20.71
N MET A 552 52.37 -76.73 -21.58
CA MET A 552 52.09 -77.71 -22.63
C MET A 552 53.23 -77.79 -23.67
N VAL A 553 53.75 -76.64 -24.12
CA VAL A 553 54.89 -76.56 -25.06
C VAL A 553 56.17 -77.16 -24.46
N ASN A 554 56.48 -76.86 -23.20
CA ASN A 554 57.59 -77.48 -22.48
C ASN A 554 57.41 -79.01 -22.41
N ARG A 555 56.17 -79.48 -22.19
CA ARG A 555 55.85 -80.91 -22.13
C ARG A 555 55.91 -81.62 -23.49
N THR A 556 55.69 -80.91 -24.61
CA THR A 556 55.96 -81.45 -25.95
C THR A 556 57.45 -81.52 -26.25
N ALA A 557 58.25 -80.51 -25.89
CA ALA A 557 59.71 -80.56 -26.05
C ALA A 557 60.32 -81.72 -25.22
N GLU A 558 59.82 -81.93 -24.01
CA GLU A 558 60.11 -83.09 -23.17
C GLU A 558 59.79 -84.45 -23.83
N LEU A 559 58.84 -84.52 -24.75
CA LEU A 559 58.46 -85.74 -25.46
C LEU A 559 59.29 -85.93 -26.73
N GLU A 560 59.63 -84.84 -27.43
CA GLU A 560 60.57 -84.84 -28.56
C GLU A 560 61.97 -85.26 -28.13
N GLU A 561 62.48 -84.76 -27.00
CA GLU A 561 63.77 -85.17 -26.44
C GLU A 561 63.76 -86.67 -26.04
N LYS A 562 62.63 -87.19 -25.57
CA LYS A 562 62.45 -88.63 -25.28
C LYS A 562 62.35 -89.47 -26.56
N LEU A 563 61.79 -88.92 -27.64
CA LEU A 563 61.76 -89.56 -28.96
C LEU A 563 63.17 -89.64 -29.56
N GLU A 564 63.94 -88.54 -29.54
CA GLU A 564 65.33 -88.52 -30.01
C GLU A 564 66.23 -89.49 -29.21
N LYS A 565 66.03 -89.59 -27.89
CA LYS A 565 66.66 -90.61 -27.04
C LYS A 565 66.27 -92.04 -27.47
N SER A 566 65.01 -92.27 -27.87
CA SER A 566 64.58 -93.56 -28.40
C SER A 566 65.14 -93.86 -29.81
N GLU A 567 65.33 -92.85 -30.66
CA GLU A 567 65.88 -93.02 -32.00
C GLU A 567 67.40 -93.22 -31.98
N THR A 568 68.11 -92.57 -31.05
CA THR A 568 69.54 -92.79 -30.81
C THR A 568 69.82 -94.15 -30.16
N GLU A 569 68.94 -94.66 -29.28
CA GLU A 569 68.99 -96.06 -28.82
C GLU A 569 68.71 -97.07 -29.96
N LYS A 570 67.73 -96.79 -30.83
CA LYS A 570 67.45 -97.59 -32.04
C LYS A 570 68.66 -97.60 -33.00
N ALA A 571 69.36 -96.48 -33.16
CA ALA A 571 70.60 -96.39 -33.92
C ALA A 571 71.76 -97.15 -33.23
N ARG A 572 71.88 -97.10 -31.90
CA ARG A 572 72.83 -97.93 -31.13
C ARG A 572 72.59 -99.41 -31.30
N LEU A 573 71.34 -99.87 -31.28
CA LEU A 573 71.00 -101.27 -31.52
C LEU A 573 71.41 -101.73 -32.93
N ALA A 574 71.17 -100.90 -33.95
CA ALA A 574 71.66 -101.16 -35.31
C ALA A 574 73.20 -101.21 -35.38
N ALA A 575 73.89 -100.27 -34.74
CA ALA A 575 75.35 -100.27 -34.63
C ALA A 575 75.89 -101.49 -33.84
N MET A 576 75.16 -101.97 -32.83
CA MET A 576 75.55 -103.15 -32.05
C MET A 576 75.42 -104.45 -32.85
N VAL A 577 74.42 -104.55 -33.75
CA VAL A 577 74.35 -105.65 -34.72
C VAL A 577 75.58 -105.65 -35.64
N HIS A 578 75.98 -104.48 -36.15
CA HIS A 578 77.18 -104.37 -37.00
C HIS A 578 78.48 -104.66 -36.23
N ARG A 579 78.57 -104.20 -34.97
CA ARG A 579 79.73 -104.41 -34.10
C ARG A 579 79.85 -105.86 -33.61
N LYS A 580 78.74 -106.62 -33.54
CA LYS A 580 78.79 -108.06 -33.25
C LYS A 580 79.60 -108.82 -34.31
N ALA A 581 79.35 -108.53 -35.60
CA ALA A 581 80.08 -109.16 -36.70
C ALA A 581 81.59 -108.83 -36.69
N GLU A 582 81.96 -107.60 -36.32
CA GLU A 582 83.39 -107.23 -36.20
C GLU A 582 84.10 -107.86 -35.00
N LEU A 583 83.38 -108.23 -33.93
CA LEU A 583 84.00 -108.81 -32.73
C LEU A 583 84.34 -110.29 -32.89
N GLU A 584 83.66 -111.01 -33.78
CA GLU A 584 84.02 -112.38 -34.15
C GLU A 584 85.34 -112.43 -34.97
N GLU A 585 85.69 -111.37 -35.71
CA GLU A 585 86.99 -111.24 -36.41
C GLU A 585 88.13 -110.74 -35.48
N LYS A 586 87.80 -109.92 -34.47
CA LYS A 586 88.82 -109.26 -33.62
C LYS A 586 89.26 -110.09 -32.40
N LEU A 587 88.56 -111.18 -32.10
CA LEU A 587 88.91 -112.10 -31.00
C LEU A 587 90.23 -112.86 -31.27
N GLU A 588 90.54 -113.15 -32.55
CA GLU A 588 91.72 -113.93 -32.95
C GLU A 588 93.06 -113.15 -32.84
N LYS A 589 93.02 -111.84 -32.57
CA LYS A 589 94.21 -110.94 -32.59
C LYS A 589 94.61 -110.32 -31.25
N LEU A 590 93.90 -110.57 -30.16
CA LEU A 590 94.18 -109.96 -28.85
C LEU A 590 94.78 -110.90 -27.80
N GLU A 591 95.07 -112.15 -28.17
CA GLU A 591 95.68 -113.15 -27.27
C GLU A 591 97.22 -112.98 -27.14
N THR A 592 97.89 -112.33 -28.10
CA THR A 592 99.34 -112.46 -28.31
C THR A 592 100.24 -111.35 -27.75
N GLU A 593 99.73 -110.16 -27.44
CA GLU A 593 100.58 -108.99 -27.05
C GLU A 593 100.26 -108.44 -25.64
N LYS A 594 99.70 -109.29 -24.77
CA LYS A 594 99.33 -108.96 -23.38
C LYS A 594 100.52 -108.87 -22.40
N THR A 595 101.74 -109.17 -22.83
CA THR A 595 102.81 -109.67 -21.95
C THR A 595 103.90 -108.69 -21.49
N GLU A 596 104.05 -107.49 -22.07
CA GLU A 596 105.30 -106.70 -21.88
C GLU A 596 105.18 -105.35 -21.14
N LEU A 597 103.98 -104.82 -20.86
CA LEU A 597 103.82 -103.48 -20.24
C LEU A 597 103.52 -103.47 -18.71
N VAL A 598 103.91 -104.53 -18.00
CA VAL A 598 103.88 -104.57 -16.52
C VAL A 598 105.03 -103.76 -15.88
N ALA A 599 106.03 -103.34 -16.66
CA ALA A 599 107.29 -102.77 -16.19
C ALA A 599 107.29 -101.27 -15.79
N MET A 600 106.14 -100.62 -15.60
CA MET A 600 106.04 -99.15 -15.41
C MET A 600 105.57 -98.67 -14.02
N VAL A 601 105.57 -99.55 -13.01
CA VAL A 601 104.94 -99.31 -11.68
C VAL A 601 105.82 -98.51 -10.70
N HIS A 602 107.01 -98.04 -11.10
CA HIS A 602 107.98 -97.40 -10.20
C HIS A 602 107.95 -95.86 -10.15
N LYS A 603 106.83 -95.23 -10.58
CA LYS A 603 106.67 -93.76 -10.61
C LYS A 603 105.50 -93.22 -9.77
N THR A 604 104.84 -94.08 -8.99
CA THR A 604 103.67 -93.72 -8.18
C THR A 604 104.03 -93.12 -6.81
N ALA A 605 105.16 -93.51 -6.21
CA ALA A 605 105.52 -93.12 -4.84
C ALA A 605 105.87 -91.62 -4.67
N GLU A 606 106.46 -90.96 -5.68
CA GLU A 606 106.86 -89.53 -5.57
C GLU A 606 105.69 -88.53 -5.61
N LEU A 607 104.45 -89.02 -5.78
CA LEU A 607 103.24 -88.19 -5.86
C LEU A 607 102.47 -88.12 -4.54
N GLU A 608 102.61 -89.11 -3.65
CA GLU A 608 101.82 -89.20 -2.41
C GLU A 608 102.29 -88.18 -1.36
N GLU A 609 103.60 -88.03 -1.16
CA GLU A 609 104.20 -87.03 -0.22
C GLU A 609 103.84 -85.58 -0.59
N LYS A 610 103.59 -85.30 -1.89
CA LYS A 610 103.19 -83.96 -2.36
C LYS A 610 101.69 -83.70 -2.16
N LEU A 611 100.88 -84.75 -2.03
CA LEU A 611 99.44 -84.65 -1.83
C LEU A 611 99.12 -84.17 -0.40
N GLU A 612 99.75 -84.79 0.60
CA GLU A 612 99.51 -84.51 2.03
C GLU A 612 99.81 -83.04 2.39
N LYS A 613 100.86 -82.45 1.80
CA LYS A 613 101.16 -81.03 2.03
C LYS A 613 100.10 -80.10 1.41
N LEU A 614 99.64 -80.37 0.20
CA LEU A 614 98.56 -79.60 -0.45
C LEU A 614 97.22 -79.74 0.29
N GLU A 615 96.97 -80.90 0.92
CA GLU A 615 95.78 -81.13 1.75
C GLU A 615 95.77 -80.21 3.00
N SER A 616 96.94 -79.89 3.57
CA SER A 616 97.06 -78.95 4.69
C SER A 616 96.79 -77.49 4.28
N GLU A 617 97.42 -77.02 3.20
CA GLU A 617 97.24 -75.64 2.69
C GLU A 617 95.79 -75.38 2.22
N LYS A 618 95.12 -76.43 1.73
CA LYS A 618 93.68 -76.45 1.37
C LYS A 618 92.76 -76.24 2.59
N ALA A 619 93.15 -76.68 3.79
CA ALA A 619 92.34 -76.51 5.00
C ALA A 619 92.33 -75.05 5.48
N ASP A 620 93.49 -74.38 5.47
CA ASP A 620 93.60 -72.97 5.86
C ASP A 620 92.83 -72.04 4.90
N VAL A 621 92.87 -72.33 3.59
CA VAL A 621 92.07 -71.60 2.58
C VAL A 621 90.56 -71.78 2.83
N ALA A 622 90.10 -72.99 3.18
CA ALA A 622 88.69 -73.23 3.51
C ALA A 622 88.24 -72.46 4.76
N ALA A 623 89.08 -72.38 5.80
CA ALA A 623 88.81 -71.57 6.99
C ALA A 623 88.74 -70.07 6.68
N MET A 624 89.58 -69.56 5.76
CA MET A 624 89.53 -68.17 5.32
C MET A 624 88.23 -67.86 4.55
N ILE A 625 87.78 -68.77 3.67
CA ILE A 625 86.53 -68.63 2.90
C ILE A 625 85.30 -68.54 3.82
N HIS A 626 85.24 -69.36 4.88
CA HIS A 626 84.16 -69.26 5.88
C HIS A 626 84.13 -67.88 6.55
N ARG A 627 85.32 -67.32 6.86
CA ARG A 627 85.44 -66.03 7.53
C ARG A 627 85.12 -64.83 6.62
N THR A 628 85.31 -64.95 5.30
CA THR A 628 84.80 -63.94 4.35
C THR A 628 83.28 -64.01 4.22
N ALA A 629 82.68 -65.20 4.07
CA ALA A 629 81.22 -65.36 4.01
C ALA A 629 80.53 -64.81 5.27
N GLU A 630 81.10 -65.08 6.45
CA GLU A 630 80.67 -64.50 7.73
C GLU A 630 80.71 -62.97 7.80
N LEU A 631 81.53 -62.30 6.99
CA LEU A 631 81.62 -60.83 6.94
C LEU A 631 80.69 -60.26 5.86
N GLU A 632 80.51 -60.98 4.76
CA GLU A 632 79.55 -60.66 3.70
C GLU A 632 78.11 -60.70 4.24
N GLU A 633 77.73 -61.74 4.99
CA GLU A 633 76.40 -61.83 5.63
C GLU A 633 76.15 -60.66 6.60
N LYS A 634 77.18 -60.25 7.37
CA LYS A 634 77.10 -59.14 8.33
C LYS A 634 77.04 -57.77 7.62
N LEU A 635 77.73 -57.62 6.48
CA LEU A 635 77.62 -56.43 5.63
C LEU A 635 76.23 -56.34 5.00
N GLU A 636 75.74 -57.41 4.38
CA GLU A 636 74.41 -57.47 3.75
C GLU A 636 73.30 -57.20 4.78
N LYS A 637 73.46 -57.70 6.02
CA LYS A 637 72.56 -57.34 7.13
C LYS A 637 72.58 -55.85 7.47
N SER A 638 73.75 -55.24 7.58
CA SER A 638 73.90 -53.80 7.82
C SER A 638 73.34 -52.95 6.67
N GLU A 639 73.45 -53.42 5.44
CA GLU A 639 72.86 -52.76 4.26
C GLU A 639 71.33 -52.90 4.22
N ARG A 640 70.77 -54.04 4.63
CA ARG A 640 69.33 -54.22 4.83
C ARG A 640 68.78 -53.29 5.92
N GLU A 641 69.42 -53.23 7.08
CA GLU A 641 69.04 -52.31 8.19
C GLU A 641 69.13 -50.83 7.75
N LYS A 642 70.14 -50.48 6.93
CA LYS A 642 70.28 -49.13 6.34
C LYS A 642 69.21 -48.81 5.31
N ALA A 643 68.77 -49.78 4.50
CA ALA A 643 67.68 -49.61 3.55
C ALA A 643 66.32 -49.43 4.24
N GLU A 644 66.08 -50.19 5.32
CA GLU A 644 64.89 -50.06 6.16
C GLU A 644 64.79 -48.66 6.80
N LEU A 645 65.90 -48.16 7.38
CA LEU A 645 65.97 -46.78 7.90
C LEU A 645 65.72 -45.73 6.81
N ALA A 646 66.20 -45.93 5.58
CA ALA A 646 65.93 -45.02 4.46
C ALA A 646 64.45 -45.00 4.07
N ALA A 647 63.76 -46.15 4.08
CA ALA A 647 62.33 -46.24 3.82
C ALA A 647 61.49 -45.54 4.91
N ILE A 648 61.85 -45.71 6.19
CA ILE A 648 61.21 -45.01 7.32
C ILE A 648 61.41 -43.48 7.19
N ILE A 649 62.59 -43.02 6.78
CA ILE A 649 62.85 -41.59 6.54
C ILE A 649 61.97 -41.05 5.39
N HIS A 650 61.78 -41.80 4.31
CA HIS A 650 60.88 -41.42 3.20
C HIS A 650 59.42 -41.29 3.68
N GLN A 651 58.90 -42.31 4.37
CA GLN A 651 57.54 -42.27 4.94
C GLN A 651 57.38 -41.11 5.94
N THR A 652 58.42 -40.81 6.72
CA THR A 652 58.42 -39.68 7.67
C THR A 652 58.42 -38.31 6.96
N ALA A 653 58.98 -38.20 5.75
CA ALA A 653 58.89 -36.99 4.93
C ALA A 653 57.49 -36.84 4.33
N GLU A 654 56.96 -37.92 3.73
CA GLU A 654 55.62 -37.95 3.11
C GLU A 654 54.50 -37.64 4.12
N LEU A 655 54.60 -38.14 5.36
CA LEU A 655 53.66 -37.82 6.43
C LEU A 655 53.76 -36.36 6.91
N LYS A 656 54.92 -35.72 6.83
CA LYS A 656 55.07 -34.29 7.15
C LYS A 656 54.48 -33.40 6.07
N GLU A 657 54.63 -33.76 4.80
CA GLU A 657 54.00 -33.05 3.69
C GLU A 657 52.47 -33.11 3.80
N LYS A 658 51.90 -34.29 4.09
CA LYS A 658 50.46 -34.46 4.36
C LYS A 658 49.99 -33.69 5.59
N LEU A 659 50.82 -33.56 6.64
CA LEU A 659 50.50 -32.74 7.81
C LEU A 659 50.42 -31.25 7.45
N VAL A 660 51.37 -30.73 6.67
CA VAL A 660 51.35 -29.34 6.20
C VAL A 660 50.12 -29.05 5.33
N MET A 661 49.75 -29.98 4.44
CA MET A 661 48.51 -29.85 3.65
C MET A 661 47.26 -29.78 4.54
N LEU A 662 47.15 -30.67 5.54
CA LEU A 662 46.05 -30.63 6.53
C LEU A 662 46.04 -29.35 7.36
N GLU A 663 47.20 -28.76 7.68
CA GLU A 663 47.28 -27.48 8.38
C GLU A 663 46.83 -26.31 7.48
N THR A 664 47.10 -26.35 6.16
CA THR A 664 46.56 -25.38 5.22
C THR A 664 45.04 -25.53 4.99
N GLU A 665 44.54 -26.75 4.76
CA GLU A 665 43.09 -27.02 4.62
C GLU A 665 42.31 -26.58 5.87
N LYS A 666 42.88 -26.81 7.06
CA LYS A 666 42.30 -26.34 8.33
C LYS A 666 42.28 -24.82 8.45
N ALA A 667 43.29 -24.12 7.94
CA ALA A 667 43.32 -22.66 7.92
C ALA A 667 42.26 -22.09 6.96
N GLU A 668 42.09 -22.70 5.78
CA GLU A 668 41.07 -22.34 4.79
C GLU A 668 39.65 -22.57 5.33
N LEU A 669 39.39 -23.73 5.97
CA LEU A 669 38.13 -24.01 6.66
C LEU A 669 37.85 -23.00 7.79
N THR A 670 38.88 -22.59 8.54
CA THR A 670 38.74 -21.57 9.60
C THR A 670 38.37 -20.20 9.02
N ALA A 671 38.94 -19.82 7.88
CA ALA A 671 38.58 -18.59 7.17
C ALA A 671 37.15 -18.64 6.60
N MET A 672 36.74 -19.80 6.06
CA MET A 672 35.38 -20.02 5.56
C MET A 672 34.35 -19.88 6.70
N ILE A 673 34.59 -20.51 7.86
CA ILE A 673 33.71 -20.40 9.03
C ILE A 673 33.53 -18.93 9.48
N TYR A 674 34.59 -18.12 9.43
CA TYR A 674 34.50 -16.69 9.75
C TYR A 674 33.63 -15.93 8.72
N GLN A 675 33.79 -16.24 7.42
CA GLN A 675 32.96 -15.64 6.36
C GLN A 675 31.49 -16.06 6.46
N THR A 676 31.21 -17.31 6.81
CA THR A 676 29.83 -17.78 7.10
C THR A 676 29.23 -16.98 8.25
N ALA A 677 29.93 -16.85 9.39
CA ALA A 677 29.43 -16.07 10.52
C ALA A 677 29.19 -14.58 10.20
N GLU A 678 30.03 -13.96 9.35
CA GLU A 678 29.84 -12.58 8.89
C GLU A 678 28.63 -12.44 7.94
N LEU A 679 28.33 -13.48 7.14
CA LEU A 679 27.13 -13.54 6.31
C LEU A 679 25.87 -13.79 7.14
N ASP A 680 25.93 -14.65 8.15
CA ASP A 680 24.82 -14.91 9.09
C ASP A 680 24.44 -13.64 9.88
N GLU A 681 25.43 -12.84 10.33
CA GLU A 681 25.18 -11.56 11.00
C GLU A 681 24.52 -10.53 10.06
N LYS A 682 24.87 -10.54 8.76
CA LYS A 682 24.23 -9.69 7.74
C LYS A 682 22.82 -10.18 7.41
N LEU A 683 22.61 -11.49 7.33
CA LEU A 683 21.30 -12.10 7.10
C LEU A 683 20.34 -11.71 8.22
N GLY A 684 20.74 -11.88 9.49
CA GLY A 684 19.90 -11.52 10.64
C GLY A 684 19.52 -10.04 10.68
N LYS A 685 20.42 -9.13 10.25
CA LYS A 685 20.10 -7.70 10.10
C LYS A 685 19.06 -7.45 9.01
N LEU A 686 19.25 -8.04 7.82
CA LEU A 686 18.29 -7.95 6.72
C LEU A 686 16.93 -8.57 7.08
N GLU A 687 16.89 -9.63 7.88
CA GLU A 687 15.65 -10.20 8.42
C GLU A 687 14.94 -9.24 9.38
N THR A 688 15.67 -8.53 10.26
CA THR A 688 15.07 -7.50 11.13
C THR A 688 14.57 -6.29 10.34
N GLU A 689 15.35 -5.77 9.38
CA GLU A 689 14.93 -4.65 8.53
C GLU A 689 13.73 -5.02 7.65
N LYS A 690 13.71 -6.26 7.12
CA LYS A 690 12.55 -6.80 6.40
C LYS A 690 11.31 -6.85 7.31
N ALA A 691 11.43 -7.36 8.53
CA ALA A 691 10.30 -7.42 9.46
C ALA A 691 9.77 -6.03 9.82
N GLU A 692 10.66 -5.04 10.05
CA GLU A 692 10.26 -3.65 10.26
C GLU A 692 9.52 -3.08 9.04
N LEU A 693 10.02 -3.30 7.82
CA LEU A 693 9.35 -2.88 6.58
C LEU A 693 8.00 -3.58 6.35
N GLU A 694 7.87 -4.86 6.69
CA GLU A 694 6.59 -5.59 6.61
C GLU A 694 5.58 -5.02 7.62
N THR A 695 5.99 -4.69 8.85
CA THR A 695 5.09 -4.02 9.82
C THR A 695 4.73 -2.59 9.42
N ALA A 696 5.63 -1.86 8.77
CA ALA A 696 5.36 -0.53 8.23
C ALA A 696 4.37 -0.59 7.04
N LEU A 697 4.51 -1.59 6.18
CA LEU A 697 3.61 -1.83 5.04
C LEU A 697 2.21 -2.26 5.47
N THR A 698 2.07 -3.16 6.46
CA THR A 698 0.75 -3.51 7.00
C THR A 698 0.08 -2.31 7.67
N LYS A 699 0.85 -1.48 8.39
CA LYS A 699 0.34 -0.28 9.05
C LYS A 699 -0.09 0.82 8.06
N SER A 700 0.58 0.96 6.92
CA SER A 700 0.14 1.89 5.87
C SER A 700 -1.09 1.36 5.12
N GLN A 701 -1.15 0.05 4.86
CA GLN A 701 -2.34 -0.62 4.30
C GLN A 701 -3.58 -0.42 5.19
N GLU A 702 -3.48 -0.67 6.51
CA GLU A 702 -4.56 -0.40 7.47
C GLU A 702 -5.03 1.07 7.42
N SER A 703 -4.10 2.02 7.28
CA SER A 703 -4.42 3.45 7.20
C SER A 703 -5.12 3.82 5.89
N ILE A 704 -4.75 3.17 4.78
CA ILE A 704 -5.38 3.37 3.47
C ILE A 704 -6.81 2.81 3.51
N GLU A 705 -7.00 1.58 4.00
CA GLU A 705 -8.32 0.97 4.13
C GLU A 705 -9.25 1.77 5.06
N ALA A 706 -8.74 2.25 6.20
CA ALA A 706 -9.49 3.15 7.08
C ALA A 706 -9.93 4.45 6.37
N SER A 707 -9.06 5.05 5.55
CA SER A 707 -9.40 6.25 4.77
C SER A 707 -10.41 5.97 3.65
N GLN A 708 -10.38 4.79 3.01
CA GLN A 708 -11.39 4.38 2.02
C GLN A 708 -12.75 4.13 2.66
N VAL A 709 -12.81 3.58 3.87
CA VAL A 709 -14.06 3.44 4.64
C VAL A 709 -14.63 4.81 5.03
N GLN A 710 -13.77 5.78 5.37
CA GLN A 710 -14.21 7.17 5.61
C GLN A 710 -14.71 7.85 4.31
N LEU A 711 -13.99 7.71 3.20
CA LEU A 711 -14.36 8.28 1.90
C LEU A 711 -15.72 7.74 1.42
N THR A 712 -15.89 6.41 1.38
CA THR A 712 -17.17 5.78 0.99
C THR A 712 -18.31 6.08 1.97
N GLY A 713 -17.99 6.41 3.23
CA GLY A 713 -18.94 6.95 4.19
C GLY A 713 -19.33 8.41 3.93
N ALA A 714 -18.44 9.22 3.36
CA ALA A 714 -18.71 10.60 2.95
C ALA A 714 -19.46 10.65 1.61
N GLU A 715 -19.11 9.81 0.64
CA GLU A 715 -19.81 9.67 -0.65
C GLU A 715 -21.30 9.35 -0.46
N LYS A 716 -21.63 8.38 0.41
CA LYS A 716 -23.02 8.04 0.75
C LYS A 716 -23.79 9.20 1.40
N LYS A 717 -23.12 10.01 2.24
CA LYS A 717 -23.72 11.24 2.81
C LYS A 717 -23.95 12.30 1.75
N LEU A 718 -23.03 12.44 0.79
CA LEU A 718 -23.19 13.36 -0.34
C LEU A 718 -24.36 12.93 -1.23
N GLU A 719 -24.49 11.64 -1.54
CA GLU A 719 -25.62 11.07 -2.28
C GLU A 719 -26.96 11.26 -1.55
N GLU A 720 -27.00 11.04 -0.23
CA GLU A 720 -28.19 11.29 0.59
C GLU A 720 -28.57 12.79 0.61
N LEU A 721 -27.59 13.69 0.72
CA LEU A 721 -27.81 15.14 0.66
C LEU A 721 -28.24 15.60 -0.74
N GLN A 722 -27.71 14.99 -1.80
CA GLN A 722 -28.09 15.29 -3.19
C GLN A 722 -29.51 14.81 -3.50
N SER A 723 -29.92 13.66 -2.96
CA SER A 723 -31.31 13.19 -2.98
C SER A 723 -32.26 14.16 -2.24
N LYS A 724 -31.92 14.55 -1.00
CA LYS A 724 -32.68 15.55 -0.22
C LYS A 724 -32.79 16.90 -0.92
N LEU A 725 -31.70 17.35 -1.56
CA LEU A 725 -31.67 18.60 -2.33
C LEU A 725 -32.59 18.55 -3.55
N ASN A 726 -32.69 17.41 -4.24
CA ASN A 726 -33.59 17.26 -5.38
C ASN A 726 -35.06 17.19 -4.93
N LEU A 727 -35.37 16.44 -3.86
CA LEU A 727 -36.71 16.43 -3.24
C LEU A 727 -37.13 17.84 -2.77
N ALA A 728 -36.18 18.61 -2.22
CA ALA A 728 -36.40 20.00 -1.84
C ALA A 728 -36.71 20.89 -3.06
N LYS A 729 -35.97 20.76 -4.18
CA LYS A 729 -36.25 21.48 -5.44
C LYS A 729 -37.64 21.15 -5.99
N GLU A 730 -38.03 19.88 -6.01
CA GLU A 730 -39.36 19.43 -6.46
C GLU A 730 -40.47 20.04 -5.59
N SER A 731 -40.33 19.95 -4.27
CA SER A 731 -41.29 20.55 -3.33
C SER A 731 -41.39 22.07 -3.47
N LYS A 732 -40.26 22.76 -3.72
CA LYS A 732 -40.20 24.19 -4.00
C LYS A 732 -40.96 24.53 -5.28
N GLN A 733 -40.73 23.79 -6.36
CA GLN A 733 -41.39 24.02 -7.66
C GLN A 733 -42.92 23.84 -7.55
N ILE A 734 -43.38 22.85 -6.76
CA ILE A 734 -44.80 22.66 -6.46
C ILE A 734 -45.36 23.89 -5.70
N LEU A 735 -44.68 24.36 -4.65
CA LEU A 735 -45.11 25.53 -3.88
C LEU A 735 -45.10 26.83 -4.71
N GLU A 736 -44.11 27.03 -5.58
CA GLU A 736 -44.07 28.16 -6.52
C GLU A 736 -45.27 28.12 -7.49
N SER A 737 -45.61 26.94 -8.02
CA SER A 737 -46.79 26.79 -8.90
C SER A 737 -48.12 27.08 -8.18
N GLN A 738 -48.24 26.68 -6.91
CA GLN A 738 -49.41 26.98 -6.07
C GLN A 738 -49.51 28.48 -5.75
N LEU A 739 -48.38 29.11 -5.41
CA LEU A 739 -48.32 30.54 -5.14
C LEU A 739 -48.74 31.38 -6.36
N VAL A 740 -48.28 31.01 -7.56
CA VAL A 740 -48.68 31.68 -8.81
C VAL A 740 -50.19 31.52 -9.09
N SER A 741 -50.78 30.35 -8.80
CA SER A 741 -52.24 30.15 -8.91
C SER A 741 -53.00 31.03 -7.91
N MET A 742 -52.59 31.03 -6.64
CA MET A 742 -53.20 31.86 -5.59
C MET A 742 -53.06 33.36 -5.90
N GLU A 743 -51.95 33.81 -6.47
CA GLU A 743 -51.76 35.21 -6.86
C GLU A 743 -52.65 35.59 -8.06
N ALA A 744 -52.85 34.69 -9.03
CA ALA A 744 -53.81 34.89 -10.10
C ALA A 744 -55.25 35.01 -9.56
N GLU A 745 -55.64 34.17 -8.60
CA GLU A 745 -56.94 34.25 -7.93
C GLU A 745 -57.08 35.54 -7.09
N ALA A 746 -56.02 35.99 -6.42
CA ALA A 746 -55.97 37.26 -5.70
C ALA A 746 -56.13 38.47 -6.64
N ARG A 747 -55.50 38.45 -7.82
CA ARG A 747 -55.66 39.48 -8.85
C ARG A 747 -57.08 39.49 -9.42
N ILE A 748 -57.67 38.31 -9.69
CA ILE A 748 -59.05 38.18 -10.18
C ILE A 748 -60.07 38.65 -9.13
N THR A 749 -59.86 38.32 -7.85
CA THR A 749 -60.76 38.77 -6.77
C THR A 749 -60.61 40.27 -6.50
N SER A 750 -59.39 40.82 -6.54
CA SER A 750 -59.14 42.26 -6.48
C SER A 750 -59.83 43.03 -7.62
N ALA A 751 -59.73 42.54 -8.86
CA ALA A 751 -60.43 43.14 -10.00
C ALA A 751 -61.97 43.12 -9.84
N LYS A 752 -62.53 42.03 -9.29
CA LYS A 752 -63.97 41.96 -8.96
C LYS A 752 -64.36 42.95 -7.87
N MET A 753 -63.52 43.14 -6.84
CA MET A 753 -63.78 44.13 -5.79
C MET A 753 -63.75 45.56 -6.34
N ALA A 754 -62.82 45.89 -7.24
CA ALA A 754 -62.79 47.20 -7.91
C ALA A 754 -64.07 47.47 -8.71
N LEU A 755 -64.54 46.51 -9.52
CA LEU A 755 -65.78 46.63 -10.27
C LEU A 755 -67.02 46.79 -9.37
N LEU A 756 -67.06 46.09 -8.23
CA LEU A 756 -68.15 46.22 -7.26
C LEU A 756 -68.12 47.58 -6.53
N GLU A 757 -66.94 48.12 -6.20
CA GLU A 757 -66.83 49.47 -5.63
C GLU A 757 -67.25 50.54 -6.66
N GLU A 758 -66.89 50.39 -7.95
CA GLU A 758 -67.39 51.29 -9.01
C GLU A 758 -68.92 51.24 -9.16
N GLU A 759 -69.53 50.06 -9.05
CA GLU A 759 -71.00 49.92 -9.03
C GLU A 759 -71.61 50.63 -7.82
N ILE A 760 -71.08 50.36 -6.62
CA ILE A 760 -71.53 50.97 -5.37
C ILE A 760 -71.37 52.51 -5.41
N GLN A 761 -70.30 53.04 -6.00
CA GLN A 761 -70.10 54.49 -6.14
C GLN A 761 -71.05 55.12 -7.18
N ARG A 762 -71.37 54.41 -8.27
CA ARG A 762 -72.41 54.84 -9.22
C ARG A 762 -73.80 54.81 -8.60
N GLU A 763 -74.14 53.79 -7.82
CA GLU A 763 -75.42 53.70 -7.12
C GLU A 763 -75.55 54.77 -6.03
N LYS A 764 -74.48 55.04 -5.26
CA LYS A 764 -74.40 56.18 -4.32
C LYS A 764 -74.62 57.52 -5.05
N ALA A 765 -74.01 57.72 -6.22
CA ALA A 765 -74.18 58.95 -7.00
C ALA A 765 -75.61 59.11 -7.54
N LEU A 766 -76.22 58.04 -8.06
CA LEU A 766 -77.60 58.03 -8.53
C LEU A 766 -78.58 58.26 -7.36
N SER A 767 -78.33 57.64 -6.20
CA SER A 767 -79.11 57.86 -4.97
C SER A 767 -79.02 59.31 -4.49
N ALA A 768 -77.83 59.93 -4.56
CA ALA A 768 -77.65 61.34 -4.25
C ALA A 768 -78.40 62.26 -5.25
N GLU A 769 -78.40 61.93 -6.55
CA GLU A 769 -79.18 62.64 -7.56
C GLU A 769 -80.69 62.51 -7.32
N MET A 770 -81.18 61.31 -6.98
CA MET A 770 -82.59 61.11 -6.61
C MET A 770 -82.93 61.90 -5.35
N ALA A 771 -82.06 61.96 -4.35
CA ALA A 771 -82.27 62.77 -3.16
C ALA A 771 -82.29 64.29 -3.47
N VAL A 772 -81.52 64.77 -4.46
CA VAL A 772 -81.64 66.15 -4.98
C VAL A 772 -83.00 66.37 -5.65
N LYS A 773 -83.46 65.42 -6.47
CA LYS A 773 -84.77 65.49 -7.15
C LYS A 773 -85.94 65.46 -6.15
N CYS A 774 -85.88 64.63 -5.11
CA CYS A 774 -86.86 64.61 -4.03
C CYS A 774 -86.94 65.98 -3.34
N ARG A 775 -85.80 66.55 -2.91
CA ARG A 775 -85.78 67.90 -2.31
C ARG A 775 -86.32 68.97 -3.24
N HIS A 776 -86.01 68.91 -4.54
CA HIS A 776 -86.54 69.87 -5.51
C HIS A 776 -88.08 69.80 -5.64
N LEU A 777 -88.63 68.58 -5.64
CA LEU A 777 -90.09 68.36 -5.65
C LEU A 777 -90.75 68.76 -4.32
N GLU A 778 -90.07 68.57 -3.19
CA GLU A 778 -90.51 69.06 -1.86
C GLU A 778 -90.51 70.59 -1.79
N ASP A 779 -89.47 71.25 -2.34
CA ASP A 779 -89.36 72.71 -2.46
C ASP A 779 -90.38 73.28 -3.47
N GLU A 780 -90.70 72.55 -4.53
CA GLU A 780 -91.73 72.92 -5.51
C GLU A 780 -93.13 72.79 -4.93
N LEU A 781 -93.45 71.65 -4.29
CA LEU A 781 -94.70 71.43 -3.60
C LEU A 781 -94.88 72.39 -2.42
N SER A 782 -93.79 72.80 -1.76
CA SER A 782 -93.80 73.86 -0.75
C SER A 782 -94.04 75.25 -1.35
N ARG A 783 -93.41 75.59 -2.49
CA ARG A 783 -93.69 76.84 -3.22
C ARG A 783 -95.14 76.91 -3.69
N GLU A 784 -95.66 75.85 -4.32
CA GLU A 784 -97.07 75.79 -4.76
C GLU A 784 -98.03 75.87 -3.55
N LYS A 785 -97.69 75.27 -2.41
CA LYS A 785 -98.48 75.37 -1.17
C LYS A 785 -98.50 76.80 -0.60
N GLU A 786 -97.39 77.52 -0.63
CA GLU A 786 -97.36 78.94 -0.26
C GLU A 786 -98.00 79.84 -1.33
N GLU A 787 -97.92 79.49 -2.63
CA GLU A 787 -98.65 80.21 -3.68
C GLU A 787 -100.17 79.99 -3.55
N VAL A 788 -100.64 78.78 -3.28
CA VAL A 788 -102.06 78.49 -2.99
C VAL A 788 -102.53 79.24 -1.75
N LYS A 789 -101.68 79.40 -0.72
CA LYS A 789 -101.96 80.29 0.42
C LYS A 789 -102.01 81.76 0.01
N LEU A 790 -101.09 82.25 -0.82
CA LEU A 790 -101.06 83.64 -1.30
C LEU A 790 -102.23 83.95 -2.22
N ARG A 791 -102.62 83.04 -3.12
CA ARG A 791 -103.86 83.11 -3.91
C ARG A 791 -105.09 83.11 -3.01
N ARG A 792 -105.11 82.28 -1.95
CA ARG A 792 -106.18 82.28 -0.93
C ARG A 792 -106.23 83.58 -0.11
N ALA A 793 -105.09 84.21 0.17
CA ALA A 793 -104.99 85.48 0.88
C ALA A 793 -105.34 86.70 0.00
N ALA A 794 -104.93 86.68 -1.28
CA ALA A 794 -105.37 87.66 -2.28
C ALA A 794 -106.89 87.60 -2.46
N ASN A 795 -107.46 86.38 -2.49
CA ASN A 795 -108.90 86.17 -2.51
C ASN A 795 -109.59 86.41 -1.16
N SER A 796 -108.87 86.58 -0.04
CA SER A 796 -109.47 86.83 1.28
C SER A 796 -109.70 88.32 1.60
N ASN A 797 -109.52 89.21 0.62
CA ASN A 797 -109.94 90.62 0.74
C ASN A 797 -111.32 90.88 0.06
N GLY A 798 -112.12 89.82 -0.13
CA GLY A 798 -113.47 89.87 -0.69
C GLY A 798 -114.42 88.94 0.05
N GLU A 799 -115.05 89.44 1.11
CA GLU A 799 -116.01 88.66 1.92
C GLU A 799 -117.26 88.31 1.10
N MET A 800 -117.43 87.03 0.75
CA MET A 800 -118.70 86.50 0.22
C MET A 800 -119.43 85.64 1.26
N LYS A 801 -120.31 86.29 2.02
CA LYS A 801 -121.36 85.64 2.81
C LYS A 801 -122.33 84.87 1.90
N ILE A 802 -122.08 83.58 1.67
CA ILE A 802 -123.10 82.66 1.15
C ILE A 802 -124.08 82.36 2.29
N LYS A 803 -125.38 82.30 1.97
CA LYS A 803 -126.46 82.42 2.95
C LYS A 803 -126.71 81.12 3.72
N GLN A 804 -126.86 81.23 5.03
CA GLN A 804 -127.17 80.13 5.95
C GLN A 804 -128.49 79.40 5.63
N GLU A 805 -129.41 80.06 4.91
CA GLU A 805 -130.76 79.59 4.63
C GLU A 805 -130.79 78.41 3.61
N ASP A 806 -129.93 78.44 2.60
CA ASP A 806 -129.79 77.34 1.63
C ASP A 806 -129.07 76.12 2.25
N LEU A 807 -128.22 76.34 3.25
CA LEU A 807 -127.44 75.28 3.90
C LEU A 807 -128.33 74.40 4.79
N ASP A 808 -129.26 74.98 5.55
CA ASP A 808 -130.21 74.21 6.36
C ASP A 808 -131.27 73.49 5.50
N VAL A 809 -131.69 74.07 4.37
CA VAL A 809 -132.55 73.39 3.38
C VAL A 809 -131.78 72.28 2.65
N ALA A 810 -130.51 72.48 2.33
CA ALA A 810 -129.64 71.43 1.77
C ALA A 810 -129.35 70.33 2.80
N ALA A 811 -129.18 70.65 4.08
CA ALA A 811 -129.03 69.69 5.16
C ALA A 811 -130.32 68.89 5.40
N GLY A 812 -131.49 69.53 5.33
CA GLY A 812 -132.79 68.85 5.36
C GLY A 812 -132.95 67.87 4.21
N LYS A 813 -132.69 68.32 2.97
CA LYS A 813 -132.71 67.46 1.77
C LYS A 813 -131.63 66.38 1.79
N LEU A 814 -130.45 66.66 2.37
CA LEU A 814 -129.39 65.66 2.57
C LEU A 814 -129.82 64.62 3.61
N ALA A 815 -130.52 65.01 4.68
CA ALA A 815 -131.09 64.09 5.66
C ALA A 815 -132.24 63.25 5.07
N GLU A 816 -133.04 63.79 4.14
CA GLU A 816 -134.02 63.01 3.37
C GLU A 816 -133.35 62.07 2.35
N CYS A 817 -132.30 62.52 1.66
CA CYS A 817 -131.47 61.65 0.83
C CYS A 817 -130.77 60.57 1.67
N GLN A 818 -130.27 60.87 2.86
CA GLN A 818 -129.67 59.89 3.78
C GLN A 818 -130.71 58.91 4.32
N LYS A 819 -131.95 59.35 4.63
CA LYS A 819 -133.07 58.44 4.93
C LYS A 819 -133.44 57.58 3.72
N THR A 820 -133.37 58.11 2.51
CA THR A 820 -133.66 57.37 1.27
C THR A 820 -132.56 56.35 0.98
N ILE A 821 -131.29 56.72 1.16
CA ILE A 821 -130.12 55.84 1.07
C ILE A 821 -130.13 54.79 2.19
N ALA A 822 -130.58 55.12 3.40
CA ALA A 822 -130.76 54.15 4.47
C ALA A 822 -131.96 53.22 4.22
N SER A 823 -133.04 53.69 3.58
CA SER A 823 -134.18 52.87 3.17
C SER A 823 -133.79 51.91 2.05
N LEU A 824 -133.12 52.40 1.00
CA LEU A 824 -132.51 51.58 -0.06
C LEU A 824 -131.43 50.64 0.50
N GLY A 825 -130.63 51.10 1.46
CA GLY A 825 -129.63 50.30 2.15
C GLY A 825 -130.24 49.17 2.98
N ASN A 826 -131.39 49.40 3.62
CA ASN A 826 -132.16 48.37 4.31
C ASN A 826 -132.83 47.41 3.32
N GLN A 827 -133.38 47.90 2.20
CA GLN A 827 -133.91 47.07 1.11
C GLN A 827 -132.83 46.18 0.49
N LEU A 828 -131.64 46.73 0.26
CA LEU A 828 -130.45 45.99 -0.17
C LEU A 828 -129.96 45.04 0.90
N LYS A 829 -130.05 45.36 2.20
CA LYS A 829 -129.72 44.40 3.27
C LYS A 829 -130.71 43.23 3.35
N SER A 830 -131.98 43.44 3.03
CA SER A 830 -132.97 42.36 2.84
C SER A 830 -132.86 41.62 1.48
N LEU A 831 -131.88 41.98 0.65
CA LEU A 831 -131.45 41.21 -0.53
C LEU A 831 -130.07 40.55 -0.29
N ALA A 832 -129.18 41.20 0.44
CA ALA A 832 -127.87 40.68 0.85
C ALA A 832 -127.96 39.49 1.83
N THR A 833 -129.15 39.20 2.39
CA THR A 833 -129.49 37.90 2.99
C THR A 833 -129.44 36.72 2.00
N LEU A 834 -129.04 36.95 0.74
CA LEU A 834 -128.67 35.92 -0.24
C LEU A 834 -127.15 35.85 -0.52
N GLU A 835 -126.40 36.91 -0.19
CA GLU A 835 -124.95 37.02 -0.45
C GLU A 835 -124.11 36.65 0.79
N ASP A 836 -124.76 36.56 1.96
CA ASP A 836 -124.25 35.93 3.19
C ASP A 836 -124.11 34.39 3.08
N PHE A 837 -124.29 33.82 1.89
CA PHE A 837 -123.97 32.42 1.59
C PHE A 837 -122.45 32.22 1.41
N LEU A 838 -121.76 32.27 2.55
CA LEU A 838 -120.42 31.72 2.80
C LEU A 838 -119.24 32.52 2.21
N ILE A 839 -119.10 33.76 2.70
CA ILE A 839 -117.80 34.13 3.28
C ILE A 839 -117.67 33.39 4.62
N ASP A 840 -116.46 32.93 4.94
CA ASP A 840 -116.01 32.30 6.18
C ASP A 840 -116.67 31.00 6.68
N THR A 841 -115.80 30.06 7.06
CA THR A 841 -115.95 29.32 8.32
C THR A 841 -114.56 29.23 8.94
N ALA A 842 -114.30 30.12 9.90
CA ALA A 842 -113.01 30.23 10.57
C ALA A 842 -112.82 29.20 11.70
N SER A 843 -111.59 29.11 12.21
CA SER A 843 -111.31 28.65 13.58
C SER A 843 -110.07 29.37 14.12
N LEU A 844 -110.24 30.01 15.27
CA LEU A 844 -109.27 30.85 16.00
C LEU A 844 -108.29 30.00 16.84
N PRO A 845 -107.23 30.55 17.49
CA PRO A 845 -106.77 31.96 17.60
C PRO A 845 -105.31 32.14 17.07
N GLU A 846 -104.45 33.14 17.34
CA GLU A 846 -104.48 34.31 18.24
C GLU A 846 -103.63 35.51 17.69
N PHE A 847 -102.84 36.20 18.53
CA PHE A 847 -102.05 37.43 18.28
C PHE A 847 -100.70 37.36 19.06
N PRO A 848 -99.61 38.12 18.72
CA PRO A 848 -99.57 39.59 18.60
C PRO A 848 -98.66 40.18 17.47
N ALA A 849 -98.43 41.50 17.51
CA ALA A 849 -97.78 42.35 16.47
C ALA A 849 -96.28 42.68 16.77
N GLY A 850 -95.48 43.28 15.86
CA GLY A 850 -95.65 43.58 14.42
C GLY A 850 -94.80 44.76 13.87
N THR A 851 -94.83 44.98 12.54
CA THR A 851 -94.45 46.20 11.74
C THR A 851 -92.97 46.71 11.69
N PRO A 852 -92.54 47.45 10.63
CA PRO A 852 -92.91 47.41 9.19
C PRO A 852 -91.76 47.72 8.15
N LEU A 853 -92.13 47.84 6.85
CA LEU A 853 -91.38 48.39 5.67
C LEU A 853 -90.26 47.47 5.07
N LEU A 854 -89.87 47.49 3.78
CA LEU A 854 -90.39 48.12 2.52
C LEU A 854 -90.01 47.25 1.27
N THR A 855 -89.86 47.82 0.06
CA THR A 855 -89.64 47.20 -1.29
C THR A 855 -88.70 48.11 -2.15
N SER A 856 -88.37 47.94 -3.46
CA SER A 856 -88.94 47.18 -4.59
C SER A 856 -87.99 47.04 -5.83
N SER A 857 -88.51 46.48 -6.94
CA SER A 857 -87.99 46.40 -8.34
C SER A 857 -86.93 45.32 -8.67
N GLY A 858 -86.89 44.72 -9.88
CA GLY A 858 -87.75 44.88 -11.09
C GLY A 858 -87.61 43.70 -12.09
N GLU A 859 -88.40 43.68 -13.19
CA GLU A 859 -88.66 42.47 -14.02
C GLU A 859 -88.20 42.56 -15.50
N GLU A 860 -87.73 41.42 -16.05
CA GLU A 860 -87.64 40.98 -17.47
C GLU A 860 -86.93 41.91 -18.52
N TRP A 861 -86.43 41.49 -19.69
CA TRP A 861 -86.79 40.43 -20.66
C TRP A 861 -85.58 39.70 -21.31
N LYS A 862 -85.89 38.57 -21.98
CA LYS A 862 -85.02 37.71 -22.84
C LYS A 862 -84.45 38.47 -24.07
N PHE A 863 -83.39 38.03 -24.78
CA PHE A 863 -82.58 36.79 -24.90
C PHE A 863 -81.19 37.17 -25.51
N HIS A 864 -80.18 36.36 -25.87
CA HIS A 864 -79.87 34.90 -25.98
C HIS A 864 -78.32 34.76 -26.13
N SER A 865 -77.67 33.67 -25.64
CA SER A 865 -76.59 32.89 -26.33
C SER A 865 -75.79 31.95 -25.39
N ASN A 866 -75.48 30.75 -25.89
CA ASN A 866 -74.41 29.76 -25.57
C ASN A 866 -73.72 29.64 -24.19
N GLY A 867 -73.77 28.42 -23.62
CA GLY A 867 -72.63 27.65 -23.04
C GLY A 867 -72.07 28.05 -21.65
N THR A 868 -71.72 27.15 -20.72
CA THR A 868 -71.66 25.66 -20.76
C THR A 868 -71.85 25.06 -19.36
N PHE A 869 -72.72 24.04 -19.26
CA PHE A 869 -72.99 23.05 -18.19
C PHE A 869 -72.46 23.22 -16.73
N SER A 870 -73.42 23.49 -15.84
CA SER A 870 -73.61 22.84 -14.51
C SER A 870 -74.13 21.39 -14.67
N PRO A 871 -74.26 20.49 -13.65
CA PRO A 871 -74.56 20.73 -12.21
C PRO A 871 -73.60 20.01 -11.20
N LYS A 872 -73.56 20.28 -9.88
CA LYS A 872 -74.43 20.94 -8.87
C LYS A 872 -75.34 20.01 -8.03
N ARG A 873 -75.34 20.25 -6.70
CA ARG A 873 -76.18 19.76 -5.58
C ARG A 873 -75.65 18.59 -4.74
N ASP A 874 -75.80 18.57 -3.42
CA ASP A 874 -76.10 19.65 -2.43
C ASP A 874 -75.63 19.19 -1.01
N SER A 875 -75.46 20.11 -0.06
CA SER A 875 -74.92 19.87 1.28
C SER A 875 -75.91 19.24 2.28
N ASN A 876 -75.42 18.45 3.24
CA ASN A 876 -75.42 18.87 4.67
C ASN A 876 -74.69 17.94 5.66
N SER A 877 -74.19 18.58 6.74
CA SER A 877 -73.38 18.07 7.87
C SER A 877 -74.02 16.96 8.74
N SER A 878 -73.19 16.08 9.35
CA SER A 878 -73.04 15.87 10.83
C SER A 878 -72.57 14.46 11.27
N LYS A 879 -71.92 14.37 12.44
CA LYS A 879 -71.53 13.17 13.24
C LYS A 879 -72.65 12.80 14.26
N PRO A 880 -72.54 11.75 15.11
CA PRO A 880 -72.20 10.30 14.95
C PRO A 880 -73.38 9.44 15.56
N PRO A 881 -73.26 8.27 16.26
CA PRO A 881 -72.31 7.14 16.29
C PRO A 881 -72.95 5.71 16.13
N GLU A 882 -72.09 4.66 16.06
CA GLU A 882 -72.25 3.21 16.42
C GLU A 882 -73.48 2.32 16.03
N GLY A 883 -73.21 1.08 15.56
CA GLY A 883 -74.21 -0.02 15.52
C GLY A 883 -73.94 -1.27 14.63
N SER A 884 -73.27 -2.30 15.17
CA SER A 884 -73.34 -3.78 14.89
C SER A 884 -74.31 -4.34 13.79
N SER A 885 -74.03 -5.40 12.99
CA SER A 885 -72.89 -6.33 12.77
C SER A 885 -73.13 -7.32 11.58
N ILE A 886 -72.08 -8.03 11.08
CA ILE A 886 -72.08 -9.45 10.55
C ILE A 886 -72.73 -9.73 9.14
N PRO A 887 -72.28 -10.71 8.30
CA PRO A 887 -70.94 -11.39 8.15
C PRO A 887 -70.46 -11.79 6.70
N THR A 888 -69.15 -12.06 6.51
CA THR A 888 -68.53 -13.06 5.54
C THR A 888 -68.76 -12.89 4.01
N LEU A 889 -68.11 -13.59 3.04
CA LEU A 889 -67.11 -14.69 2.99
C LEU A 889 -66.26 -14.64 1.68
N ASN A 890 -64.99 -15.11 1.70
CA ASN A 890 -64.13 -15.52 0.54
C ASN A 890 -63.80 -14.47 -0.57
N LYS A 891 -62.68 -14.47 -1.33
CA LYS A 891 -61.51 -15.36 -1.62
C LYS A 891 -61.51 -15.96 -3.05
N ASN A 892 -60.36 -15.79 -3.73
CA ASN A 892 -59.84 -16.45 -4.94
C ASN A 892 -60.27 -15.99 -6.37
N ASP A 893 -59.25 -16.03 -7.25
CA ASP A 893 -59.20 -16.30 -8.71
C ASP A 893 -59.97 -15.45 -9.74
N GLY A 894 -59.39 -15.25 -10.94
CA GLY A 894 -60.27 -15.44 -12.10
C GLY A 894 -59.86 -15.11 -13.54
N ASN A 895 -59.06 -14.07 -13.85
CA ASN A 895 -58.55 -13.78 -15.21
C ASN A 895 -59.61 -13.44 -16.33
N SER A 896 -59.11 -13.12 -17.54
CA SER A 896 -59.79 -12.86 -18.84
C SER A 896 -60.01 -11.38 -19.18
N THR A 897 -59.59 -10.81 -20.32
CA THR A 897 -58.77 -11.25 -21.50
C THR A 897 -57.80 -10.08 -21.90
N THR A 898 -57.02 -9.99 -22.99
CA THR A 898 -56.91 -10.66 -24.32
C THR A 898 -55.52 -10.37 -24.96
N SER A 899 -55.15 -11.07 -26.06
CA SER A 899 -54.28 -10.63 -27.20
C SER A 899 -52.97 -9.82 -26.96
N SER A 900 -51.78 -10.17 -27.46
CA SER A 900 -51.38 -11.24 -28.40
C SER A 900 -49.85 -11.49 -28.37
N SER A 901 -49.44 -12.76 -28.53
CA SER A 901 -48.38 -13.31 -29.44
C SER A 901 -47.01 -12.61 -29.60
N THR A 902 -45.83 -13.26 -29.72
CA THR A 902 -45.30 -14.66 -29.73
C THR A 902 -43.76 -14.52 -29.98
N SER A 903 -42.80 -15.46 -29.86
CA SER A 903 -42.55 -16.80 -29.27
C SER A 903 -41.10 -17.19 -29.67
N SER A 904 -40.35 -18.15 -29.10
CA SER A 904 -40.41 -19.02 -27.90
C SER A 904 -38.97 -19.51 -27.65
N ALA A 905 -38.44 -19.51 -26.42
CA ALA A 905 -38.47 -20.61 -25.44
C ALA A 905 -37.67 -21.90 -25.79
N VAL A 906 -36.93 -22.44 -24.81
CA VAL A 906 -36.04 -23.61 -24.94
C VAL A 906 -36.60 -24.81 -24.15
N ILE A 907 -36.61 -26.00 -24.76
CA ILE A 907 -36.74 -27.31 -24.06
C ILE A 907 -35.76 -28.32 -24.70
N SER A 908 -35.19 -29.20 -23.88
CA SER A 908 -34.23 -30.25 -24.25
C SER A 908 -34.89 -31.64 -24.26
N THR A 909 -34.44 -32.57 -25.11
CA THR A 909 -34.05 -33.94 -24.68
C THR A 909 -33.44 -34.87 -25.77
N HIS A 910 -32.26 -35.42 -25.44
CA HIS A 910 -31.82 -36.83 -25.64
C HIS A 910 -31.27 -37.39 -27.00
N VAL A 911 -30.37 -38.39 -26.86
CA VAL A 911 -29.86 -39.42 -27.82
C VAL A 911 -28.75 -39.08 -28.84
N PHE A 912 -27.48 -39.36 -28.47
CA PHE A 912 -26.30 -39.78 -29.32
C PHE A 912 -25.86 -38.85 -30.49
N THR A 913 -24.69 -38.94 -31.17
CA THR A 913 -23.55 -39.90 -31.23
C THR A 913 -22.15 -39.21 -31.12
N GLU A 914 -21.08 -40.02 -31.18
CA GLU A 914 -19.65 -39.67 -31.07
C GLU A 914 -18.99 -38.87 -32.25
N LYS A 915 -17.67 -38.62 -32.08
CA LYS A 915 -16.55 -38.60 -33.06
C LYS A 915 -16.12 -37.29 -33.80
N ASN A 916 -15.08 -36.67 -33.24
CA ASN A 916 -13.68 -36.60 -33.74
C ASN A 916 -13.27 -35.88 -35.07
N ARG A 917 -12.17 -35.09 -34.96
CA ARG A 917 -11.11 -34.72 -35.96
C ARG A 917 -11.28 -33.62 -37.05
N ASN A 918 -10.32 -32.67 -37.00
CA ASN A 918 -9.53 -32.02 -38.08
C ASN A 918 -10.20 -31.12 -39.17
N GLY A 919 -9.56 -29.99 -39.54
CA GLY A 919 -9.80 -29.40 -40.89
C GLY A 919 -9.43 -27.93 -41.25
N PHE A 920 -8.18 -27.49 -41.09
CA PHE A 920 -7.46 -26.43 -41.88
C PHE A 920 -8.18 -25.22 -42.58
N ALA A 921 -7.67 -24.02 -42.25
CA ALA A 921 -7.27 -22.89 -43.14
C ALA A 921 -8.27 -22.04 -43.96
N LYS A 922 -8.05 -20.71 -43.95
CA LYS A 922 -7.99 -19.84 -45.16
C LYS A 922 -7.29 -18.49 -44.94
N PHE A 923 -6.89 -17.85 -46.04
CA PHE A 923 -6.11 -16.60 -46.12
C PHE A 923 -6.97 -15.37 -46.44
N PHE A 924 -6.52 -14.20 -45.95
CA PHE A 924 -6.61 -12.83 -46.50
C PHE A 924 -7.75 -12.41 -47.47
N SER A 925 -8.47 -11.34 -47.10
CA SER A 925 -8.70 -10.13 -47.94
C SER A 925 -9.45 -9.04 -47.14
N ARG A 926 -9.44 -7.73 -47.46
CA ARG A 926 -8.48 -6.84 -48.19
C ARG A 926 -9.04 -5.40 -48.16
N THR A 927 -8.64 -4.56 -47.21
CA THR A 927 -8.93 -3.11 -47.29
C THR A 927 -7.97 -2.44 -48.28
N LYS A 928 -8.49 -1.63 -49.21
CA LYS A 928 -7.70 -0.93 -50.23
C LYS A 928 -7.96 0.58 -50.13
N SER A 929 -6.97 1.32 -49.67
CA SER A 929 -6.93 2.78 -49.77
C SER A 929 -6.79 3.26 -51.22
N GLY A 930 -7.24 4.48 -51.50
CA GLY A 930 -7.07 5.14 -52.79
C GLY A 930 -6.72 6.62 -52.57
N ILE A 931 -5.53 7.03 -53.03
CA ILE A 931 -5.06 8.42 -52.96
C ILE A 931 -4.35 8.77 -54.28
N ARG A 932 -4.90 9.76 -54.99
CA ARG A 932 -4.20 10.73 -55.87
C ARG A 932 -5.25 11.80 -56.24
N LEU A 933 -5.13 13.02 -55.70
CA LEU A 933 -4.35 14.15 -56.25
C LEU A 933 -4.75 14.52 -57.67
N GLU A 934 -5.31 15.73 -57.84
CA GLU A 934 -4.62 16.80 -58.57
C GLU A 934 -5.21 18.19 -58.25
N ILE A 935 -4.33 19.20 -58.20
CA ILE A 935 -4.55 20.65 -57.95
C ILE A 935 -5.13 20.97 -56.57
#